data_AF-A0A0F9GLZ7-F1
#
_entry.id   AF-A0A0F9GLZ7-F1
#
_cell.length_a   1.000
_cell.length_b   1.000
_cell.length_c   1.000
_cell.angle_alpha   90.00
_cell.angle_beta   90.00
_cell.angle_gamma   90.00
#
_symmetry.space_group_name_H-M   'P 1'
#
loop_
_entity.id
_entity.type
_entity.pdbx_description
1 polymer ?
#
loop_
_entity_poly.entity_id
_entity_poly.type
_entity_poly.pdbx_seq_one_letter_code
_entity_poly.pdbx_strand_id
1 'polypeptide(L)'
;VFGAELIRALQSKASLGAKVYRNAVDLMSLPKTVLTVFDHSFPGRQGIKLAPSHPLAWKDSAWQGLRAMTSKKTTMDLVVARATDATPIMVKEGDTVRTIPFGQLKELIGVYEAPFGPAAKISAREEAFISRWARLVPGVQLSERAFLTSGNEIRHSVVRGLLVEANKGKIAGEVIPIDLQQARALANLVNRASGRGTLGTAGDELAPVLNGLFFAPRYRVSSPEWAANILNLGNPKAQKEAIKEIVSFVAAGSAILALLHHSGAATVNVDPTSADFGKGKIGNTRIDFWAHMQQIARAVAMIYEGERTTSTGEKVPISFEDVAFNYLRSGLSPFASLGVDIKTGGTITGEQIEATPAGLSKQAFNRLVPLVWQDIIEGVREEGVRGGIISGLALGGIGIQTYETYAQQRAIAFQEETGIEFDVNNSGHWAILRTNGKLVEKFGKLGDQAQETQDFLTEEMNSLELPGMAQRLSSGTADPKVYSNFREAWEDFEGIRANSAARLAFGRDREPSDDPAFRRYQEIDRNDPKYKDPVTFEIDYGAYRRDKDAAFEKLHPAIQEAFLQVGAPDPEVARWATAYIVARNLRRDLYAMSKWRGLTPEQSRQLDQFSLEVRERAPQIALQLGRTVKQADVARYLAEQQGTPGLAEWFIGLQSSTTRDEMRNVEYQLFLAENAPGLQPFYPDLYSQASLERIGLIEGEELPGIQPVQPVAPVEPLVPVGGR
;
A
#
# COMPACT_ATOMS: atom_id res chain seq x y z
N VAL A 1 -0.88 31.50 10.99
CA VAL A 1 -0.16 32.73 11.33
C VAL A 1 -0.09 32.83 12.85
N PHE A 2 0.93 32.21 13.46
CA PHE A 2 1.23 32.32 14.91
C PHE A 2 2.73 32.28 15.20
N GLY A 3 3.59 32.08 14.18
CA GLY A 3 5.04 31.94 14.37
C GLY A 3 5.76 33.28 14.43
N ALA A 4 5.70 34.09 13.36
CA ALA A 4 6.53 35.29 13.25
C ALA A 4 6.18 36.38 14.28
N GLU A 5 4.90 36.59 14.59
CA GLU A 5 4.46 37.58 15.58
C GLU A 5 4.73 37.14 17.02
N LEU A 6 4.54 35.86 17.34
CA LEU A 6 4.91 35.31 18.66
C LEU A 6 6.43 35.31 18.84
N ILE A 7 7.19 34.97 17.81
CA ILE A 7 8.66 35.02 17.83
C ILE A 7 9.12 36.48 17.99
N ARG A 8 8.57 37.43 17.24
CA ARG A 8 8.87 38.87 17.41
C ARG A 8 8.40 39.41 18.76
N ALA A 9 7.29 38.92 19.30
CA ALA A 9 6.83 39.29 20.64
C ALA A 9 7.76 38.72 21.71
N LEU A 10 8.17 37.46 21.62
CA LEU A 10 9.12 36.83 22.56
C LEU A 10 10.53 37.44 22.45
N GLN A 11 10.96 37.84 21.25
CA GLN A 11 12.23 38.53 21.00
C GLN A 11 12.20 39.99 21.45
N SER A 12 11.12 40.75 21.17
CA SER A 12 10.97 42.12 21.68
C SER A 12 10.80 42.17 23.20
N LYS A 13 10.30 41.08 23.78
CA LYS A 13 10.23 40.81 25.22
C LYS A 13 11.47 40.09 25.78
N ALA A 14 12.54 39.87 25.00
CA ALA A 14 13.81 39.34 25.51
C ALA A 14 14.48 40.31 26.51
N SER A 15 13.99 41.55 26.57
CA SER A 15 14.26 42.55 27.61
C SER A 15 13.59 42.25 28.97
N LEU A 16 12.63 41.31 29.05
CA LEU A 16 12.16 40.76 30.32
C LEU A 16 13.18 39.74 30.82
N GLY A 17 13.77 40.03 31.99
CA GLY A 17 14.97 39.36 32.50
C GLY A 17 15.01 37.83 32.34
N ALA A 18 16.21 37.31 32.10
CA ALA A 18 16.52 35.90 31.75
C ALA A 18 15.79 34.80 32.57
N LYS A 19 15.24 35.12 33.73
CA LYS A 19 14.37 34.23 34.51
C LYS A 19 13.00 33.97 33.84
N VAL A 20 12.35 34.99 33.27
CA VAL A 20 11.04 34.87 32.61
C VAL A 20 11.15 34.04 31.32
N TYR A 21 12.13 34.37 30.47
CA TYR A 21 12.43 33.62 29.24
C TYR A 21 12.66 32.12 29.51
N ARG A 22 13.50 31.80 30.51
CA ARG A 22 13.78 30.40 30.87
C ARG A 22 12.54 29.64 31.36
N ASN A 23 11.68 30.30 32.15
CA ASN A 23 10.45 29.69 32.64
C ASN A 23 9.42 29.47 31.53
N ALA A 24 9.33 30.39 30.55
CA ALA A 24 8.46 30.21 29.39
C ALA A 24 8.91 29.03 28.52
N VAL A 25 10.22 28.93 28.21
CA VAL A 25 10.78 27.79 27.46
C VAL A 25 10.57 26.46 28.18
N ASP A 26 10.75 26.44 29.51
CA ASP A 26 10.49 25.24 30.32
C ASP A 26 9.03 24.77 30.25
N LEU A 27 8.07 25.70 30.35
CA LEU A 27 6.65 25.40 30.31
C LEU A 27 6.24 24.85 28.93
N MET A 28 6.72 25.48 27.85
CA MET A 28 6.44 25.00 26.48
C MET A 28 7.06 23.62 26.21
N SER A 29 8.23 23.33 26.79
CA SER A 29 8.95 22.06 26.62
C SER A 29 8.45 20.94 27.56
N LEU A 30 7.62 21.28 28.56
CA LEU A 30 7.19 20.35 29.61
C LEU A 30 6.38 19.17 29.05
N PRO A 31 5.27 19.35 28.29
CA PRO A 31 4.50 18.21 27.80
C PRO A 31 5.31 17.34 26.87
N LYS A 32 6.12 17.95 26.01
CA LYS A 32 7.05 17.21 25.15
C LYS A 32 7.96 16.29 25.97
N THR A 33 8.58 16.81 27.03
CA THR A 33 9.46 15.98 27.87
C THR A 33 8.65 14.84 28.51
N VAL A 34 7.45 15.12 29.03
CA VAL A 34 6.55 14.11 29.60
C VAL A 34 6.12 13.06 28.56
N LEU A 35 5.94 13.43 27.30
CA LEU A 35 5.64 12.48 26.22
C LEU A 35 6.78 11.50 25.93
N THR A 36 8.01 11.84 26.32
CA THR A 36 9.26 11.11 26.03
C THR A 36 9.87 10.40 27.23
N VAL A 37 9.08 10.09 28.26
CA VAL A 37 9.58 9.49 29.51
C VAL A 37 9.08 8.07 29.72
N PHE A 38 9.75 7.34 30.62
CA PHE A 38 9.56 5.91 30.88
C PHE A 38 9.92 4.99 29.71
N ASP A 39 10.68 5.51 28.74
CA ASP A 39 11.30 4.71 27.69
C ASP A 39 12.83 4.78 27.76
N HIS A 40 13.45 3.95 26.93
CA HIS A 40 14.85 4.04 26.53
C HIS A 40 14.90 4.20 25.01
N SER A 41 14.30 5.29 24.52
CA SER A 41 13.98 5.48 23.09
C SER A 41 15.15 5.87 22.19
N PHE A 42 16.29 6.31 22.73
CA PHE A 42 17.42 6.77 21.92
C PHE A 42 17.86 5.74 20.86
N PRO A 43 18.10 4.44 21.19
CA PRO A 43 18.63 3.48 20.23
C PRO A 43 17.74 3.27 19.01
N GLY A 44 16.41 3.20 19.19
CA GLY A 44 15.45 3.02 18.10
C GLY A 44 15.08 4.30 17.36
N ARG A 45 15.06 5.47 18.03
CA ARG A 45 14.71 6.74 17.38
C ARG A 45 15.89 7.41 16.71
N GLN A 46 16.99 7.62 17.43
CA GLN A 46 18.14 8.38 16.93
C GLN A 46 19.31 7.49 16.53
N GLY A 47 19.53 6.38 17.24
CA GLY A 47 20.67 5.49 17.04
C GLY A 47 20.52 4.50 15.87
N ILE A 48 19.30 4.21 15.42
CA ILE A 48 19.01 3.07 14.55
C ILE A 48 19.69 3.16 13.17
N LYS A 49 19.95 4.37 12.68
CA LYS A 49 20.67 4.61 11.41
C LYS A 49 22.10 4.08 11.42
N LEU A 50 22.72 4.01 12.61
CA LEU A 50 24.07 3.50 12.81
C LEU A 50 24.08 2.00 13.15
N ALA A 51 22.93 1.38 13.42
CA ALA A 51 22.88 -0.02 13.85
C ALA A 51 23.41 -1.00 12.79
N PRO A 52 23.10 -0.88 11.50
CA PRO A 52 23.58 -1.85 10.51
C PRO A 52 25.07 -1.71 10.17
N SER A 53 25.60 -0.48 10.13
CA SER A 53 27.01 -0.21 9.81
C SER A 53 27.94 -0.28 11.03
N HIS A 54 27.40 -0.12 12.25
CA HIS A 54 28.12 -0.13 13.53
C HIS A 54 27.36 -0.89 14.64
N PRO A 55 27.02 -2.18 14.44
CA PRO A 55 26.10 -2.92 15.31
C PRO A 55 26.58 -3.07 16.75
N LEU A 56 27.90 -3.23 16.95
CA LEU A 56 28.48 -3.35 18.28
C LEU A 56 28.36 -2.04 19.07
N ALA A 57 28.68 -0.90 18.43
CA ALA A 57 28.56 0.41 19.07
C ALA A 57 27.09 0.74 19.40
N TRP A 58 26.16 0.40 18.50
CA TRP A 58 24.73 0.54 18.76
C TRP A 58 24.26 -0.32 19.95
N LYS A 59 24.60 -1.61 19.95
CA LYS A 59 24.27 -2.54 21.04
C LYS A 59 24.85 -2.06 22.38
N ASP A 60 26.13 -1.68 22.40
CA ASP A 60 26.81 -1.23 23.60
C ASP A 60 26.19 0.08 24.10
N SER A 61 25.84 1.00 23.21
CA SER A 61 25.14 2.24 23.58
C SER A 61 23.79 1.95 24.26
N ALA A 62 23.02 1.01 23.73
CA ALA A 62 21.76 0.60 24.35
C ALA A 62 22.00 -0.03 25.73
N TRP A 63 22.94 -0.97 25.83
CA TRP A 63 23.25 -1.62 27.10
C TRP A 63 23.73 -0.65 28.17
N GLN A 64 24.63 0.28 27.83
CA GLN A 64 25.12 1.28 28.76
C GLN A 64 24.02 2.28 29.16
N GLY A 65 23.14 2.66 28.22
CA GLY A 65 21.95 3.44 28.52
C GLY A 65 21.06 2.78 29.56
N LEU A 66 20.75 1.49 29.39
CA LEU A 66 19.93 0.72 30.33
C LEU A 66 20.57 0.64 31.73
N ARG A 67 21.89 0.40 31.80
CA ARG A 67 22.61 0.39 33.08
C ARG A 67 22.65 1.77 33.75
N ALA A 68 22.73 2.84 32.97
CA ALA A 68 22.71 4.22 33.47
C ALA A 68 21.30 4.66 33.90
N MET A 69 20.25 4.05 33.34
CA MET A 69 18.85 4.38 33.61
C MET A 69 18.55 4.41 35.12
N THR A 70 19.03 3.43 35.88
CA THR A 70 18.79 3.34 37.33
C THR A 70 19.99 3.74 38.19
N SER A 71 21.18 3.91 37.63
CA SER A 71 22.42 4.17 38.37
C SER A 71 23.11 5.48 37.99
N LYS A 72 23.02 6.49 38.87
CA LYS A 72 23.76 7.75 38.73
C LYS A 72 25.27 7.55 38.72
N LYS A 73 25.77 6.60 39.54
CA LYS A 73 27.21 6.27 39.60
C LYS A 73 27.68 5.78 38.23
N THR A 74 26.99 4.82 37.64
CA THR A 74 27.30 4.29 36.31
C THR A 74 27.32 5.41 35.26
N THR A 75 26.34 6.32 35.30
CA THR A 75 26.33 7.49 34.40
C THR A 75 27.60 8.32 34.54
N MET A 76 28.01 8.66 35.75
CA MET A 76 29.20 9.48 35.99
C MET A 76 30.49 8.74 35.62
N ASP A 77 30.60 7.45 35.95
CA ASP A 77 31.75 6.62 35.58
C ASP A 77 31.93 6.58 34.05
N LEU A 78 30.83 6.47 33.29
CA LEU A 78 30.86 6.50 31.82
C LEU A 78 31.21 7.89 31.26
N VAL A 79 30.75 8.97 31.90
CA VAL A 79 31.15 10.34 31.53
C VAL A 79 32.66 10.51 31.69
N VAL A 80 33.20 10.10 32.85
CA VAL A 80 34.64 10.17 33.11
C VAL A 80 35.40 9.30 32.11
N ALA A 81 34.99 8.04 31.90
CA ALA A 81 35.65 7.13 30.97
C ALA A 81 35.75 7.70 29.55
N ARG A 82 34.69 8.35 29.05
CA ARG A 82 34.72 9.01 27.73
C ARG A 82 35.57 10.27 27.71
N ALA A 83 35.58 11.06 28.79
CA ALA A 83 36.41 12.26 28.88
C ALA A 83 37.91 11.92 28.97
N THR A 84 38.25 10.81 29.62
CA THR A 84 39.62 10.35 29.81
C THR A 84 40.01 9.23 28.83
N ASP A 85 39.32 9.09 27.70
CA ASP A 85 39.64 8.05 26.71
C ASP A 85 41.05 8.28 26.14
N ALA A 86 41.98 7.40 26.54
CA ALA A 86 43.40 7.48 26.22
C ALA A 86 43.74 6.91 24.84
N THR A 87 42.75 6.49 24.04
CA THR A 87 42.99 5.92 22.70
C THR A 87 43.80 6.90 21.85
N PRO A 88 45.02 6.53 21.40
CA PRO A 88 45.88 7.44 20.66
C PRO A 88 45.39 7.58 19.22
N ILE A 89 45.09 8.81 18.79
CA ILE A 89 44.72 9.12 17.41
C ILE A 89 45.77 10.04 16.81
N MET A 90 46.33 9.65 15.67
CA MET A 90 47.34 10.45 14.97
C MET A 90 46.64 11.39 13.99
N VAL A 91 46.74 12.69 14.24
CA VAL A 91 46.05 13.75 13.52
C VAL A 91 47.04 14.69 12.86
N LYS A 92 46.74 15.13 11.64
CA LYS A 92 47.47 16.15 10.90
C LYS A 92 46.65 17.44 10.85
N GLU A 93 47.28 18.56 11.17
CA GLU A 93 46.74 19.92 11.01
C GLU A 93 47.79 20.79 10.31
N GLY A 94 47.54 21.14 9.05
CA GLY A 94 48.57 21.73 8.19
C GLY A 94 49.76 20.76 8.06
N ASP A 95 50.97 21.22 8.36
CA ASP A 95 52.18 20.38 8.34
C ASP A 95 52.49 19.70 9.69
N THR A 96 51.68 19.96 10.72
CA THR A 96 51.92 19.42 12.06
C THR A 96 51.19 18.09 12.25
N VAL A 97 51.92 17.04 12.64
CA VAL A 97 51.35 15.75 13.04
C VAL A 97 51.44 15.61 14.56
N ARG A 98 50.33 15.27 15.21
CA ARG A 98 50.26 15.05 16.66
C ARG A 98 49.50 13.77 16.96
N THR A 99 49.91 13.07 18.02
CA THR A 99 49.09 12.01 18.60
C THR A 99 48.30 12.61 19.76
N ILE A 100 46.98 12.59 19.66
CA ILE A 100 46.07 13.19 20.63
C ILE A 100 45.19 12.07 21.21
N PRO A 101 45.06 11.96 22.55
CA PRO A 101 44.08 11.07 23.17
C PRO A 101 42.66 11.39 22.69
N PHE A 102 41.87 10.38 22.35
CA PHE A 102 40.54 10.58 21.79
C PHE A 102 39.61 11.42 22.69
N GLY A 103 39.72 11.27 24.02
CA GLY A 103 38.96 12.06 24.98
C GLY A 103 39.17 13.57 24.84
N GLN A 104 40.37 14.01 24.43
CA GLN A 104 40.68 15.41 24.14
C GLN A 104 40.31 15.78 22.69
N LEU A 105 40.59 14.88 21.74
CA LEU A 105 40.34 15.11 20.33
C LEU A 105 38.84 15.30 20.02
N LYS A 106 37.96 14.57 20.70
CA LYS A 106 36.51 14.62 20.44
C LYS A 106 35.92 16.03 20.62
N GLU A 107 36.43 16.79 21.60
CA GLU A 107 36.03 18.19 21.81
C GLU A 107 36.55 19.07 20.66
N LEU A 108 37.82 18.87 20.26
CA LEU A 108 38.43 19.61 19.16
C LEU A 108 37.67 19.41 17.85
N ILE A 109 37.25 18.18 17.53
CA ILE A 109 36.58 17.86 16.26
C ILE A 109 35.04 18.01 16.31
N GLY A 110 34.47 18.30 17.49
CA GLY A 110 33.06 18.59 17.65
C GLY A 110 32.14 17.37 17.76
N VAL A 111 32.60 16.26 18.36
CA VAL A 111 31.70 15.16 18.73
C VAL A 111 30.71 15.67 19.77
N TYR A 112 29.41 15.61 19.49
CA TYR A 112 28.42 16.15 20.40
C TYR A 112 28.27 15.26 21.63
N GLU A 113 28.52 15.82 22.81
CA GLU A 113 28.27 15.19 24.10
C GLU A 113 27.20 15.97 24.85
N ALA A 114 26.03 15.35 25.01
CA ALA A 114 24.90 15.95 25.69
C ALA A 114 25.21 16.06 27.20
N PRO A 115 25.08 17.25 27.80
CA PRO A 115 25.43 17.47 29.19
C PRO A 115 24.36 16.93 30.13
N PHE A 116 24.77 16.40 31.28
CA PHE A 116 23.88 15.95 32.34
C PHE A 116 23.55 17.09 33.31
N GLY A 117 22.31 17.15 33.79
CA GLY A 117 21.96 17.95 34.95
C GLY A 117 21.47 19.38 34.68
N PRO A 118 20.99 20.07 35.73
CA PRO A 118 20.22 21.31 35.59
C PRO A 118 21.10 22.55 35.35
N ALA A 119 22.41 22.46 35.54
CA ALA A 119 23.35 23.57 35.36
C ALA A 119 23.74 23.79 33.90
N ALA A 120 23.48 22.82 33.01
CA ALA A 120 23.77 22.93 31.60
C ALA A 120 22.99 24.06 30.93
N LYS A 121 23.65 24.83 30.04
CA LYS A 121 23.03 25.83 29.17
C LYS A 121 21.86 25.20 28.40
N ILE A 122 20.73 25.89 28.32
CA ILE A 122 19.50 25.37 27.68
C ILE A 122 19.76 24.97 26.21
N SER A 123 20.54 25.77 25.47
CA SER A 123 20.89 25.50 24.08
C SER A 123 21.77 24.25 23.88
N ALA A 124 22.51 23.83 24.90
CA ALA A 124 23.39 22.66 24.86
C ALA A 124 22.68 21.35 25.21
N ARG A 125 21.47 21.42 25.78
CA ARG A 125 20.70 20.24 26.19
C ARG A 125 20.16 19.47 25.00
N GLU A 126 19.87 18.21 25.27
CA GLU A 126 19.17 17.34 24.34
C GLU A 126 17.71 17.79 24.19
N GLU A 127 17.17 17.73 22.97
CA GLU A 127 15.90 18.36 22.67
C GLU A 127 14.75 17.74 23.46
N ALA A 128 14.80 16.43 23.74
CA ALA A 128 13.82 15.70 24.53
C ALA A 128 13.78 16.12 26.01
N PHE A 129 14.90 16.63 26.57
CA PHE A 129 15.06 16.89 28.01
C PHE A 129 15.43 18.34 28.33
N ILE A 130 14.82 19.30 27.62
CA ILE A 130 15.05 20.73 27.89
C ILE A 130 14.44 21.16 29.24
N SER A 131 13.20 20.75 29.53
CA SER A 131 12.41 21.29 30.63
C SER A 131 13.01 20.95 32.00
N ARG A 132 13.35 21.97 32.79
CA ARG A 132 13.81 21.78 34.17
C ARG A 132 12.71 21.26 35.09
N TRP A 133 11.47 21.69 34.86
CA TRP A 133 10.31 21.29 35.66
C TRP A 133 9.91 19.84 35.40
N ALA A 134 10.06 19.36 34.17
CA ALA A 134 9.79 17.96 33.85
C ALA A 134 10.64 17.00 34.70
N ARG A 135 11.87 17.40 35.07
CA ARG A 135 12.78 16.58 35.89
C ARG A 135 12.32 16.41 37.35
N LEU A 136 11.27 17.14 37.77
CA LEU A 136 10.60 16.94 39.06
C LEU A 136 9.59 15.79 39.00
N VAL A 137 9.10 15.44 37.81
CA VAL A 137 8.19 14.30 37.62
C VAL A 137 8.99 13.01 37.87
N PRO A 138 8.50 12.09 38.74
CA PRO A 138 9.15 10.80 38.96
C PRO A 138 9.40 10.06 37.65
N GLY A 139 10.55 9.40 37.52
CA GLY A 139 10.90 8.62 36.32
C GLY A 139 11.59 9.40 35.20
N VAL A 140 11.36 10.70 35.06
CA VAL A 140 11.96 11.51 33.97
C VAL A 140 13.48 11.48 34.00
N GLN A 141 14.07 11.57 35.19
CA GLN A 141 15.52 11.50 35.36
C GLN A 141 16.10 10.12 35.01
N LEU A 142 15.28 9.05 35.03
CA LEU A 142 15.72 7.71 34.65
C LEU A 142 15.88 7.64 33.12
N SER A 143 14.84 8.03 32.38
CA SER A 143 14.86 8.09 30.92
C SER A 143 15.86 9.12 30.40
N GLU A 144 15.99 10.28 31.04
CA GLU A 144 17.03 11.28 30.73
C GLU A 144 18.41 10.62 30.76
N ARG A 145 18.76 9.91 31.85
CA ARG A 145 20.07 9.24 31.92
C ARG A 145 20.25 8.19 30.85
N ALA A 146 19.25 7.33 30.62
CA ALA A 146 19.33 6.29 29.61
C ALA A 146 19.54 6.87 28.21
N PHE A 147 18.76 7.88 27.85
CA PHE A 147 18.79 8.55 26.56
C PHE A 147 20.13 9.26 26.32
N LEU A 148 20.55 10.12 27.25
CA LEU A 148 21.79 10.88 27.13
C LEU A 148 23.01 9.96 27.12
N THR A 149 23.05 8.94 27.98
CA THR A 149 24.15 7.97 28.00
C THR A 149 24.24 7.21 26.68
N SER A 150 23.12 6.74 26.13
CA SER A 150 23.13 6.01 24.84
C SER A 150 23.65 6.90 23.71
N GLY A 151 23.16 8.14 23.64
CA GLY A 151 23.58 9.07 22.58
C GLY A 151 25.03 9.48 22.66
N ASN A 152 25.54 9.72 23.86
CA ASN A 152 26.95 10.03 24.05
C ASN A 152 27.82 8.81 23.75
N GLU A 153 27.38 7.60 24.14
CA GLU A 153 28.15 6.38 23.94
C GLU A 153 28.26 5.99 22.47
N ILE A 154 27.16 6.03 21.70
CA ILE A 154 27.23 5.66 20.27
C ILE A 154 28.10 6.65 19.49
N ARG A 155 27.97 7.97 19.75
CA ARG A 155 28.78 9.00 19.07
C ARG A 155 30.25 8.83 19.39
N HIS A 156 30.57 8.62 20.66
CA HIS A 156 31.94 8.38 21.12
C HIS A 156 32.53 7.13 20.46
N SER A 157 31.85 5.99 20.57
CA SER A 157 32.36 4.70 20.11
C SER A 157 32.46 4.60 18.59
N VAL A 158 31.49 5.12 17.83
CA VAL A 158 31.54 5.14 16.37
C VAL A 158 32.64 6.07 15.86
N VAL A 159 32.71 7.31 16.35
CA VAL A 159 33.75 8.25 15.90
C VAL A 159 35.14 7.71 16.25
N ARG A 160 35.36 7.20 17.47
CA ARG A 160 36.63 6.57 17.85
C ARG A 160 37.00 5.45 16.89
N GLY A 161 36.05 4.56 16.60
CA GLY A 161 36.27 3.43 15.68
C GLY A 161 36.67 3.89 14.28
N LEU A 162 36.00 4.90 13.74
CA LEU A 162 36.30 5.47 12.42
C LEU A 162 37.68 6.12 12.37
N LEU A 163 38.09 6.85 13.42
CA LEU A 163 39.40 7.48 13.49
C LEU A 163 40.52 6.44 13.65
N VAL A 164 40.32 5.44 14.49
CA VAL A 164 41.25 4.31 14.65
C VAL A 164 41.42 3.58 13.31
N GLU A 165 40.33 3.28 12.62
CA GLU A 165 40.37 2.66 11.29
C GLU A 165 41.12 3.53 10.28
N ALA A 166 40.88 4.84 10.30
CA ALA A 166 41.59 5.78 9.44
C ALA A 166 43.10 5.81 9.71
N ASN A 167 43.54 5.54 10.94
CA ASN A 167 44.95 5.41 11.34
C ASN A 167 45.54 3.99 11.15
N LYS A 168 44.76 2.99 10.71
CA LYS A 168 45.33 1.65 10.40
C LYS A 168 46.09 1.63 9.08
N GLY A 169 45.80 2.54 8.16
CA GLY A 169 46.51 2.66 6.89
C GLY A 169 48.00 2.92 7.12
N LYS A 170 48.86 2.20 6.40
CA LYS A 170 50.31 2.39 6.44
C LYS A 170 50.88 2.71 5.06
N ILE A 171 51.79 3.68 5.00
CA ILE A 171 52.65 3.93 3.82
C ILE A 171 54.09 3.78 4.31
N ALA A 172 54.87 2.94 3.63
CA ALA A 172 56.25 2.64 4.03
C ALA A 172 56.43 2.18 5.51
N GLY A 173 55.39 1.57 6.09
CA GLY A 173 55.38 1.10 7.48
C GLY A 173 54.93 2.14 8.52
N GLU A 174 54.80 3.41 8.14
CA GLU A 174 54.32 4.50 9.00
C GLU A 174 52.80 4.65 8.96
N VAL A 175 52.20 4.94 10.12
CA VAL A 175 50.76 5.22 10.26
C VAL A 175 50.42 6.50 9.51
N ILE A 176 49.38 6.45 8.68
CA ILE A 176 48.86 7.63 7.99
C ILE A 176 48.05 8.46 9.00
N PRO A 177 48.44 9.72 9.29
CA PRO A 177 47.64 10.59 10.14
C PRO A 177 46.34 10.98 9.42
N ILE A 178 45.24 11.11 10.17
CA ILE A 178 44.00 11.66 9.63
C ILE A 178 44.08 13.19 9.64
N ASP A 179 43.67 13.82 8.55
CA ASP A 179 43.56 15.29 8.52
C ASP A 179 42.47 15.77 9.51
N LEU A 180 42.71 16.89 10.19
CA LEU A 180 41.79 17.42 11.20
C LEU A 180 40.41 17.78 10.60
N GLN A 181 40.36 18.30 9.38
CA GLN A 181 39.08 18.59 8.71
C GLN A 181 38.35 17.29 8.35
N GLN A 182 39.06 16.24 7.95
CA GLN A 182 38.46 14.92 7.73
C GLN A 182 37.91 14.33 9.03
N ALA A 183 38.63 14.47 10.14
CA ALA A 183 38.15 14.04 11.45
C ALA A 183 36.89 14.81 11.89
N ARG A 184 36.84 16.12 11.66
CA ARG A 184 35.63 16.95 11.85
C ARG A 184 34.47 16.49 10.97
N ALA A 185 34.73 16.16 9.71
CA ALA A 185 33.71 15.68 8.78
C ALA A 185 33.10 14.35 9.25
N LEU A 186 33.91 13.41 9.75
CA LEU A 186 33.43 12.15 10.33
C LEU A 186 32.63 12.38 11.62
N ALA A 187 33.09 13.25 12.52
CA ALA A 187 32.34 13.61 13.72
C ALA A 187 30.97 14.22 13.39
N ASN A 188 30.93 15.13 12.41
CA ASN A 188 29.69 15.75 11.94
C ASN A 188 28.75 14.75 11.26
N LEU A 189 29.26 13.79 10.49
CA LEU A 189 28.47 12.70 9.92
C LEU A 189 27.76 11.91 11.02
N VAL A 190 28.51 11.46 12.03
CA VAL A 190 27.97 10.64 13.13
C VAL A 190 27.01 11.45 14.00
N ASN A 191 27.28 12.73 14.26
CA ASN A 191 26.34 13.63 14.94
C ASN A 191 24.99 13.67 14.21
N ARG A 192 24.98 13.85 12.87
CA ARG A 192 23.76 13.88 12.06
C ARG A 192 23.05 12.53 12.01
N ALA A 193 23.81 11.44 11.82
CA ALA A 193 23.27 10.08 11.83
C ALA A 193 22.53 9.80 13.14
N SER A 194 23.13 10.22 14.27
CA SER A 194 22.61 10.07 15.63
C SER A 194 21.69 11.22 16.08
N GLY A 195 21.08 11.96 15.16
CA GLY A 195 19.97 12.87 15.46
C GLY A 195 20.32 14.32 15.79
N ARG A 196 21.59 14.74 15.61
CA ARG A 196 22.06 16.10 15.89
C ARG A 196 22.38 16.87 14.61
N GLY A 197 21.37 17.50 14.01
CA GLY A 197 21.54 18.43 12.88
C GLY A 197 21.82 19.87 13.31
N THR A 198 22.11 20.75 12.35
CA THR A 198 22.30 22.19 12.55
C THR A 198 21.10 22.98 12.05
N LEU A 199 20.68 23.99 12.82
CA LEU A 199 19.60 24.88 12.41
C LEU A 199 20.12 26.11 11.63
N GLY A 200 21.42 26.12 11.29
CA GLY A 200 22.14 27.29 10.79
C GLY A 200 22.35 28.35 11.87
N THR A 201 23.18 29.35 11.59
CA THR A 201 23.59 30.35 12.60
C THR A 201 22.40 31.05 13.27
N ALA A 202 21.43 31.53 12.48
CA ALA A 202 20.23 32.19 13.01
C ALA A 202 19.26 31.21 13.70
N GLY A 203 19.16 29.96 13.23
CA GLY A 203 18.30 28.96 13.83
C GLY A 203 18.85 28.37 15.13
N ASP A 204 20.18 28.28 15.27
CA ASP A 204 20.83 27.80 16.49
C ASP A 204 20.70 28.80 17.65
N GLU A 205 20.66 30.10 17.37
CA GLU A 205 20.31 31.14 18.35
C GLU A 205 18.84 31.04 18.79
N LEU A 206 17.93 30.67 17.87
CA LEU A 206 16.51 30.52 18.13
C LEU A 206 16.10 29.11 18.56
N ALA A 207 17.05 28.17 18.66
CA ALA A 207 16.77 26.77 18.88
C ALA A 207 15.90 26.48 20.13
N PRO A 208 16.07 27.17 21.29
CA PRO A 208 15.19 26.96 22.44
C PRO A 208 13.74 27.36 22.16
N VAL A 209 13.51 28.39 21.33
CA VAL A 209 12.17 28.85 20.94
C VAL A 209 11.57 27.90 19.89
N LEU A 210 12.37 27.51 18.90
CA LEU A 210 11.96 26.54 17.88
C LEU A 210 11.58 25.19 18.51
N ASN A 211 12.27 24.76 19.56
CA ASN A 211 11.92 23.55 20.29
C ASN A 211 10.59 23.70 21.09
N GLY A 212 10.23 24.90 21.52
CA GLY A 212 8.88 25.14 22.07
C GLY A 212 7.76 24.95 21.05
N LEU A 213 8.03 25.23 19.77
CA LEU A 213 7.08 25.13 18.66
C LEU A 213 7.11 23.77 17.95
N PHE A 214 8.26 23.12 17.91
CA PHE A 214 8.49 21.85 17.19
C PHE A 214 8.98 20.77 18.13
N PHE A 215 8.51 19.53 17.90
CA PHE A 215 8.84 18.40 18.76
C PHE A 215 10.32 18.03 18.76
N ALA A 216 11.08 18.18 17.68
CA ALA A 216 12.53 17.90 17.70
C ALA A 216 13.21 18.52 16.47
N PRO A 217 13.42 19.85 16.43
CA PRO A 217 13.85 20.54 15.21
C PRO A 217 15.23 20.08 14.71
N ARG A 218 16.24 19.89 15.59
CA ARG A 218 17.56 19.38 15.17
C ARG A 218 17.48 17.94 14.69
N TYR A 219 16.69 17.10 15.36
CA TYR A 219 16.50 15.73 14.91
C TYR A 219 15.86 15.69 13.50
N ARG A 220 14.92 16.58 13.24
CA ARG A 220 14.22 16.66 11.96
C ARG A 220 15.13 17.01 10.79
N VAL A 221 16.03 17.97 10.97
CA VAL A 221 17.02 18.37 9.95
C VAL A 221 18.22 17.43 9.87
N SER A 222 18.49 16.66 10.94
CA SER A 222 19.63 15.73 10.98
C SER A 222 19.61 14.66 9.89
N SER A 223 18.43 14.14 9.54
CA SER A 223 18.32 13.02 8.59
C SER A 223 18.56 13.46 7.14
N PRO A 224 17.97 14.58 6.65
CA PRO A 224 18.38 15.19 5.38
C PRO A 224 19.85 15.55 5.34
N GLU A 225 20.40 16.15 6.40
CA GLU A 225 21.84 16.48 6.43
C GLU A 225 22.73 15.24 6.39
N TRP A 226 22.37 14.17 7.10
CA TRP A 226 23.06 12.89 7.04
C TRP A 226 23.05 12.34 5.62
N ALA A 227 21.88 12.31 4.96
CA ALA A 227 21.76 11.89 3.56
C ALA A 227 22.61 12.77 2.62
N ALA A 228 22.63 14.09 2.82
CA ALA A 228 23.41 15.00 2.00
C ALA A 228 24.94 14.77 2.08
N ASN A 229 25.44 14.05 3.09
CA ASN A 229 26.87 13.74 3.19
C ASN A 229 27.36 12.77 2.08
N ILE A 230 26.46 12.11 1.34
CA ILE A 230 26.86 11.38 0.11
C ILE A 230 27.42 12.32 -0.96
N LEU A 231 27.14 13.62 -0.87
CA LEU A 231 27.65 14.66 -1.77
C LEU A 231 28.87 15.39 -1.20
N ASN A 232 29.46 14.91 -0.09
CA ASN A 232 30.63 15.53 0.54
C ASN A 232 31.94 15.21 -0.20
N LEU A 233 32.02 15.59 -1.47
CA LEU A 233 33.16 15.31 -2.37
C LEU A 233 34.49 15.88 -1.85
N GLY A 234 34.44 16.96 -1.06
CA GLY A 234 35.62 17.54 -0.41
C GLY A 234 36.20 16.70 0.73
N ASN A 235 35.46 15.70 1.24
CA ASN A 235 35.94 14.76 2.26
C ASN A 235 35.59 13.30 1.87
N PRO A 236 36.36 12.66 0.97
CA PRO A 236 36.05 11.33 0.45
C PRO A 236 35.90 10.24 1.52
N LYS A 237 36.62 10.34 2.65
CA LYS A 237 36.47 9.40 3.78
C LYS A 237 35.08 9.51 4.44
N ALA A 238 34.63 10.73 4.72
CA ALA A 238 33.30 10.96 5.30
C ALA A 238 32.19 10.64 4.30
N GLN A 239 32.38 10.96 3.02
CA GLN A 239 31.45 10.59 1.95
C GLN A 239 31.30 9.07 1.85
N LYS A 240 32.41 8.32 1.84
CA LYS A 240 32.39 6.86 1.77
C LYS A 240 31.69 6.24 2.97
N GLU A 241 31.93 6.76 4.17
CA GLU A 241 31.22 6.28 5.36
C GLU A 241 29.72 6.63 5.29
N ALA A 242 29.34 7.83 4.83
CA ALA A 242 27.93 8.20 4.66
C ALA A 242 27.19 7.24 3.70
N ILE A 243 27.80 6.93 2.54
CA ILE A 243 27.27 5.96 1.58
C ILE A 243 27.12 4.59 2.25
N LYS A 244 28.15 4.12 2.97
CA LYS A 244 28.11 2.84 3.68
C LYS A 244 26.98 2.81 4.71
N GLU A 245 26.85 3.83 5.55
CA GLU A 245 25.80 3.92 6.57
C GLU A 245 24.41 3.88 5.94
N ILE A 246 24.15 4.69 4.89
CA ILE A 246 22.85 4.76 4.21
C ILE A 246 22.53 3.44 3.50
N VAL A 247 23.47 2.90 2.71
CA VAL A 247 23.25 1.64 1.99
C VAL A 247 23.02 0.49 2.97
N SER A 248 23.80 0.41 4.05
CA SER A 248 23.61 -0.62 5.07
C SER A 248 22.27 -0.46 5.78
N PHE A 249 21.83 0.77 6.06
CA PHE A 249 20.54 1.06 6.68
C PHE A 249 19.36 0.64 5.81
N VAL A 250 19.37 1.04 4.53
CA VAL A 250 18.34 0.66 3.56
C VAL A 250 18.33 -0.84 3.35
N ALA A 251 19.50 -1.46 3.10
CA ALA A 251 19.59 -2.90 2.86
C ALA A 251 19.10 -3.72 4.05
N ALA A 252 19.49 -3.37 5.28
CA ALA A 252 19.03 -4.06 6.47
C ALA A 252 17.52 -3.90 6.71
N GLY A 253 17.00 -2.68 6.58
CA GLY A 253 15.56 -2.42 6.72
C GLY A 253 14.73 -3.18 5.68
N SER A 254 15.13 -3.13 4.41
CA SER A 254 14.48 -3.86 3.33
C SER A 254 14.56 -5.38 3.53
N ALA A 255 15.69 -5.91 4.01
CA ALA A 255 15.82 -7.33 4.31
C ALA A 255 14.89 -7.77 5.44
N ILE A 256 14.78 -6.98 6.52
CA ILE A 256 13.85 -7.26 7.62
C ILE A 256 12.41 -7.27 7.12
N LEU A 257 12.01 -6.27 6.33
CA LEU A 257 10.66 -6.20 5.76
C LEU A 257 10.37 -7.36 4.80
N ALA A 258 11.33 -7.72 3.95
CA ALA A 258 11.20 -8.87 3.05
C ALA A 258 11.02 -10.18 3.84
N LEU A 259 11.78 -10.37 4.92
CA LEU A 259 11.62 -11.54 5.80
C LEU A 259 10.25 -11.55 6.49
N LEU A 260 9.78 -10.41 7.00
CA LEU A 260 8.46 -10.29 7.62
C LEU A 260 7.33 -10.58 6.61
N HIS A 261 7.48 -10.11 5.38
CA HIS A 261 6.53 -10.35 4.30
C HIS A 261 6.49 -11.82 3.87
N HIS A 262 7.65 -12.40 3.53
CA HIS A 262 7.74 -13.78 3.03
C HIS A 262 7.43 -14.84 4.10
N SER A 263 7.65 -14.54 5.38
CA SER A 263 7.24 -15.43 6.47
C SER A 263 5.73 -15.42 6.74
N GLY A 264 4.98 -14.49 6.13
CA GLY A 264 3.58 -14.24 6.45
C GLY A 264 3.37 -13.58 7.82
N ALA A 265 4.44 -13.14 8.49
CA ALA A 265 4.36 -12.51 9.81
C ALA A 265 3.77 -11.10 9.76
N ALA A 266 4.00 -10.36 8.66
CA ALA A 266 3.47 -9.02 8.43
C ALA A 266 3.21 -8.77 6.93
N THR A 267 2.27 -7.88 6.62
CA THR A 267 2.15 -7.31 5.26
C THR A 267 3.05 -6.08 5.14
N VAL A 268 3.55 -5.81 3.92
CA VAL A 268 4.43 -4.66 3.66
C VAL A 268 3.91 -3.93 2.44
N ASN A 269 3.68 -2.63 2.56
CA ASN A 269 3.26 -1.78 1.45
C ASN A 269 4.49 -1.11 0.82
N VAL A 270 4.59 -1.19 -0.52
CA VAL A 270 5.70 -0.62 -1.31
C VAL A 270 5.33 0.67 -2.05
N ASP A 271 4.06 1.09 -2.02
CA ASP A 271 3.61 2.37 -2.57
C ASP A 271 4.11 3.53 -1.68
N PRO A 272 5.00 4.40 -2.19
CA PRO A 272 5.61 5.48 -1.42
C PRO A 272 4.65 6.63 -1.11
N THR A 273 3.46 6.67 -1.68
CA THR A 273 2.44 7.67 -1.37
C THR A 273 1.54 7.24 -0.20
N SER A 274 1.49 5.93 0.11
CA SER A 274 0.72 5.33 1.20
C SER A 274 1.31 5.58 2.59
N ALA A 275 0.43 5.77 3.59
CA ALA A 275 0.83 5.89 5.00
C ALA A 275 1.57 4.65 5.55
N ASP A 276 1.37 3.51 4.90
CA ASP A 276 1.91 2.21 5.27
C ASP A 276 3.21 1.88 4.52
N PHE A 277 3.71 2.79 3.67
CA PHE A 277 4.94 2.62 2.90
C PHE A 277 6.12 2.17 3.77
N GLY A 278 6.72 1.05 3.40
CA GLY A 278 7.90 0.49 4.06
C GLY A 278 7.65 0.03 5.49
N LYS A 279 6.40 -0.07 5.97
CA LYS A 279 6.13 -0.55 7.34
C LYS A 279 5.78 -2.03 7.32
N GLY A 280 6.17 -2.76 8.37
CA GLY A 280 5.65 -4.09 8.64
C GLY A 280 4.32 -3.98 9.36
N LYS A 281 3.22 -4.42 8.73
CA LYS A 281 1.87 -4.37 9.29
C LYS A 281 1.42 -5.74 9.78
N ILE A 282 1.12 -5.84 11.07
CA ILE A 282 0.62 -7.03 11.75
C ILE A 282 -0.75 -6.68 12.33
N GLY A 283 -1.83 -7.13 11.68
CA GLY A 283 -3.17 -6.66 12.02
C GLY A 283 -3.29 -5.14 11.86
N ASN A 284 -3.72 -4.44 12.90
CA ASN A 284 -3.82 -2.99 12.99
C ASN A 284 -2.52 -2.30 13.44
N THR A 285 -1.50 -3.08 13.84
CA THR A 285 -0.21 -2.56 14.32
C THR A 285 0.78 -2.44 13.17
N ARG A 286 1.43 -1.27 13.07
CA ARG A 286 2.49 -0.96 12.12
C ARG A 286 3.81 -0.79 12.84
N ILE A 287 4.85 -1.41 12.28
CA ILE A 287 6.22 -1.32 12.77
C ILE A 287 7.04 -0.54 11.74
N ASP A 288 7.62 0.58 12.19
CA ASP A 288 8.46 1.48 11.41
C ASP A 288 9.92 1.40 11.88
N PHE A 289 10.79 0.90 11.00
CA PHE A 289 12.23 0.73 11.24
C PHE A 289 13.08 1.89 10.68
N TRP A 290 12.45 2.89 10.05
CA TRP A 290 13.13 3.89 9.24
C TRP A 290 13.42 5.19 9.98
N ALA A 291 13.10 5.26 11.27
CA ALA A 291 13.17 6.49 12.05
C ALA A 291 12.40 7.63 11.35
N HIS A 292 12.99 8.82 11.21
CA HIS A 292 12.36 9.96 10.52
C HIS A 292 12.47 9.91 8.98
N MET A 293 13.14 8.90 8.40
CA MET A 293 13.40 8.86 6.95
C MET A 293 12.16 8.50 6.14
N GLN A 294 11.25 7.71 6.70
CA GLN A 294 10.04 7.28 6.01
C GLN A 294 9.15 8.46 5.64
N GLN A 295 8.93 9.41 6.57
CA GLN A 295 8.08 10.57 6.32
C GLN A 295 8.68 11.50 5.26
N ILE A 296 10.02 11.58 5.17
CA ILE A 296 10.70 12.36 4.13
C ILE A 296 10.55 11.68 2.77
N ALA A 297 10.82 10.37 2.67
CA ALA A 297 10.71 9.62 1.43
C ALA A 297 9.29 9.72 0.85
N ARG A 298 8.27 9.57 1.70
CA ARG A 298 6.88 9.76 1.31
C ARG A 298 6.55 11.17 0.85
N ALA A 299 7.03 12.19 1.57
CA ALA A 299 6.78 13.59 1.18
C ALA A 299 7.38 13.89 -0.20
N VAL A 300 8.59 13.41 -0.47
CA VAL A 300 9.23 13.54 -1.80
C VAL A 300 8.42 12.81 -2.86
N ALA A 301 7.97 11.59 -2.59
CA ALA A 301 7.15 10.82 -3.53
C ALA A 301 5.82 11.49 -3.84
N MET A 302 5.09 11.99 -2.83
CA MET A 302 3.83 12.70 -3.04
C MET A 302 4.02 14.02 -3.80
N ILE A 303 5.14 14.73 -3.60
CA ILE A 303 5.47 15.93 -4.39
C ILE A 303 5.76 15.57 -5.85
N TYR A 304 6.46 14.45 -6.08
CA TYR A 304 6.81 14.00 -7.41
C TYR A 304 5.60 13.44 -8.18
N GLU A 305 4.77 12.62 -7.53
CA GLU A 305 3.59 11.99 -8.13
C GLU A 305 2.38 12.93 -8.18
N GLY A 306 2.31 13.96 -7.33
CA GLY A 306 1.15 14.85 -7.24
C GLY A 306 -0.08 14.19 -6.61
N GLU A 307 0.07 12.99 -6.04
CA GLU A 307 -1.00 12.17 -5.50
C GLU A 307 -0.62 11.57 -4.14
N ARG A 308 -1.64 11.24 -3.35
CA ARG A 308 -1.50 10.46 -2.11
C ARG A 308 -2.44 9.26 -2.11
N THR A 309 -1.96 8.13 -1.59
CA THR A 309 -2.85 7.01 -1.26
C THR A 309 -3.54 7.26 0.08
N THR A 310 -4.87 7.26 0.04
CA THR A 310 -5.74 7.37 1.21
C THR A 310 -5.70 6.09 2.04
N SER A 311 -6.29 6.12 3.22
CA SER A 311 -6.47 4.91 4.03
C SER A 311 -7.24 3.82 3.29
N THR A 312 -8.12 4.19 2.33
CA THR A 312 -8.91 3.28 1.49
C THR A 312 -8.12 2.60 0.39
N GLY A 313 -6.86 3.00 0.17
CA GLY A 313 -6.10 2.55 -0.99
C GLY A 313 -6.37 3.38 -2.25
N GLU A 314 -7.30 4.34 -2.20
CA GLU A 314 -7.57 5.23 -3.33
C GLU A 314 -6.46 6.29 -3.43
N LYS A 315 -5.96 6.50 -4.64
CA LYS A 315 -5.11 7.64 -4.96
C LYS A 315 -5.96 8.90 -5.14
N VAL A 316 -5.57 9.97 -4.47
CA VAL A 316 -6.21 11.28 -4.58
C VAL A 316 -5.16 12.36 -4.84
N PRO A 317 -5.45 13.37 -5.68
CA PRO A 317 -4.52 14.48 -5.91
C PRO A 317 -4.15 15.20 -4.61
N ILE A 318 -2.90 15.66 -4.52
CA ILE A 318 -2.42 16.48 -3.42
C ILE A 318 -1.46 17.57 -3.94
N SER A 319 -1.64 18.80 -3.46
CA SER A 319 -0.77 19.92 -3.83
C SER A 319 0.57 19.89 -3.09
N PHE A 320 1.60 20.53 -3.65
CA PHE A 320 2.88 20.71 -2.97
C PHE A 320 2.69 21.42 -1.62
N GLU A 321 1.82 22.43 -1.57
CA GLU A 321 1.50 23.21 -0.38
C GLU A 321 0.92 22.33 0.73
N ASP A 322 0.01 21.40 0.37
CA ASP A 322 -0.59 20.47 1.31
C ASP A 322 0.44 19.45 1.82
N VAL A 323 1.30 18.91 0.95
CA VAL A 323 2.38 18.03 1.38
C VAL A 323 3.33 18.75 2.34
N ALA A 324 3.75 19.96 1.99
CA ALA A 324 4.63 20.78 2.81
C ALA A 324 3.98 21.16 4.15
N PHE A 325 2.70 21.55 4.14
CA PHE A 325 1.95 21.88 5.34
C PHE A 325 1.79 20.66 6.26
N ASN A 326 1.38 19.51 5.71
CA ASN A 326 1.21 18.27 6.48
C ASN A 326 2.55 17.77 7.03
N TYR A 327 3.62 17.86 6.24
CA TYR A 327 4.96 17.59 6.74
C TYR A 327 5.30 18.55 7.87
N LEU A 328 5.20 19.88 7.73
CA LEU A 328 5.51 20.81 8.82
C LEU A 328 4.68 20.52 10.09
N ARG A 329 3.36 20.33 9.92
CA ARG A 329 2.41 20.00 10.99
C ARG A 329 2.81 18.77 11.79
N SER A 330 3.33 17.72 11.13
CA SER A 330 3.69 16.46 11.80
C SER A 330 4.85 16.58 12.79
N GLY A 331 5.59 17.69 12.78
CA GLY A 331 6.66 17.93 13.75
C GLY A 331 6.37 19.05 14.74
N LEU A 332 5.14 19.56 14.81
CA LEU A 332 4.76 20.56 15.82
C LEU A 332 4.79 19.96 17.23
N SER A 333 5.06 20.80 18.22
CA SER A 333 4.95 20.41 19.63
C SER A 333 3.48 20.15 20.01
N PRO A 334 3.18 19.44 21.12
CA PRO A 334 1.80 19.12 21.51
C PRO A 334 0.87 20.34 21.64
N PHE A 335 1.41 21.47 22.09
CA PHE A 335 0.66 22.72 22.18
C PHE A 335 0.45 23.38 20.80
N ALA A 336 1.50 23.41 19.98
CA ALA A 336 1.42 23.99 18.65
C ALA A 336 0.50 23.16 17.73
N SER A 337 0.53 21.83 17.86
CA SER A 337 -0.37 20.93 17.14
C SER A 337 -1.81 21.17 17.56
N LEU A 338 -2.11 21.27 18.87
CA LEU A 338 -3.47 21.55 19.35
C LEU A 338 -4.05 22.84 18.75
N GLY A 339 -3.27 23.91 18.66
CA GLY A 339 -3.73 25.16 18.05
C GLY A 339 -4.05 25.01 16.55
N VAL A 340 -3.29 24.20 15.83
CA VAL A 340 -3.59 23.85 14.43
C VAL A 340 -4.80 22.92 14.37
N ASP A 341 -4.88 21.90 15.21
CA ASP A 341 -5.95 20.92 15.23
C ASP A 341 -7.31 21.61 15.48
N ILE A 342 -7.38 22.55 16.44
CA ILE A 342 -8.57 23.38 16.72
C ILE A 342 -8.95 24.20 15.48
N LYS A 343 -7.97 24.83 14.83
CA LYS A 343 -8.23 25.63 13.63
C LYS A 343 -8.72 24.77 12.45
N THR A 344 -8.20 23.56 12.30
CA THR A 344 -8.54 22.66 11.18
C THR A 344 -9.73 21.74 11.48
N GLY A 345 -10.23 21.70 12.71
CA GLY A 345 -11.37 20.86 13.11
C GLY A 345 -11.05 19.38 13.35
N GLY A 346 -9.83 18.92 13.04
CA GLY A 346 -9.39 17.55 13.25
C GLY A 346 -7.88 17.44 13.43
N THR A 347 -7.41 16.30 13.93
CA THR A 347 -6.00 15.96 14.15
C THR A 347 -5.29 15.63 12.83
N ILE A 348 -3.96 15.46 12.87
CA ILE A 348 -3.18 15.03 11.69
C ILE A 348 -3.53 13.61 11.22
N THR A 349 -4.07 12.77 12.11
CA THR A 349 -4.54 11.42 11.77
C THR A 349 -5.98 11.41 11.24
N GLY A 350 -6.63 12.57 11.15
CA GLY A 350 -7.99 12.73 10.64
C GLY A 350 -9.09 12.56 11.68
N GLU A 351 -8.75 12.41 12.96
CA GLU A 351 -9.74 12.35 14.04
C GLU A 351 -10.35 13.73 14.27
N GLN A 352 -11.69 13.84 14.30
CA GLN A 352 -12.35 15.10 14.60
C GLN A 352 -12.12 15.50 16.07
N ILE A 353 -12.02 16.82 16.32
CA ILE A 353 -11.99 17.31 17.69
C ILE A 353 -13.42 17.39 18.21
N GLU A 354 -13.74 16.54 19.17
CA GLU A 354 -14.97 16.64 19.92
C GLU A 354 -14.82 17.64 21.08
N ALA A 355 -15.69 18.65 21.13
CA ALA A 355 -15.80 19.56 22.28
C ALA A 355 -16.59 18.95 23.47
N THR A 356 -16.59 17.62 23.57
CA THR A 356 -17.23 16.87 24.65
C THR A 356 -16.23 16.65 25.80
N PRO A 357 -16.68 16.42 27.05
CA PRO A 357 -15.77 16.03 28.14
C PRO A 357 -14.92 14.80 27.80
N ALA A 358 -15.49 13.84 27.07
CA ALA A 358 -14.78 12.67 26.57
C ALA A 358 -13.70 13.05 25.54
N GLY A 359 -14.04 13.88 24.54
CA GLY A 359 -13.09 14.40 23.56
C GLY A 359 -11.94 15.17 24.19
N LEU A 360 -12.23 16.07 25.15
CA LEU A 360 -11.21 16.80 25.90
C LEU A 360 -10.30 15.87 26.70
N SER A 361 -10.86 14.83 27.33
CA SER A 361 -10.08 13.83 28.06
C SER A 361 -9.15 13.02 27.14
N LYS A 362 -9.62 12.66 25.93
CA LYS A 362 -8.81 11.99 24.89
C LYS A 362 -7.67 12.89 24.41
N GLN A 363 -7.95 14.15 24.11
CA GLN A 363 -6.92 15.11 23.68
C GLN A 363 -5.88 15.39 24.78
N ALA A 364 -6.29 15.37 26.05
CA ALA A 364 -5.38 15.47 27.20
C ALA A 364 -4.53 14.19 27.36
N PHE A 365 -5.13 13.01 27.24
CA PHE A 365 -4.42 11.72 27.27
C PHE A 365 -3.32 11.69 26.19
N ASN A 366 -3.66 11.98 24.93
CA ASN A 366 -2.73 11.92 23.80
C ASN A 366 -1.54 12.90 23.91
N ARG A 367 -1.66 13.94 24.76
CA ARG A 367 -0.64 15.01 24.91
C ARG A 367 0.10 14.98 26.23
N LEU A 368 -0.36 14.23 27.22
CA LEU A 368 0.21 14.18 28.56
C LEU A 368 0.65 12.79 28.99
N VAL A 369 0.13 11.73 28.37
CA VAL A 369 0.57 10.35 28.64
C VAL A 369 1.77 10.04 27.76
N PRO A 370 2.85 9.43 28.28
CA PRO A 370 4.02 9.11 27.45
C PRO A 370 3.68 8.26 26.23
N LEU A 371 4.28 8.57 25.09
CA LEU A 371 3.96 7.95 23.79
C LEU A 371 4.07 6.42 23.83
N VAL A 372 5.10 5.90 24.51
CA VAL A 372 5.28 4.45 24.68
C VAL A 372 4.09 3.77 25.37
N TRP A 373 3.45 4.44 26.33
CA TRP A 373 2.28 3.89 27.01
C TRP A 373 1.03 4.03 26.15
N GLN A 374 0.93 5.10 25.34
CA GLN A 374 -0.13 5.20 24.34
C GLN A 374 -0.04 4.03 23.35
N ASP A 375 1.13 3.79 22.78
CA ASP A 375 1.38 2.70 21.82
C ASP A 375 1.06 1.30 22.41
N ILE A 376 1.41 1.06 23.68
CA ILE A 376 1.12 -0.20 24.38
C ILE A 376 -0.37 -0.34 24.68
N ILE A 377 -1.02 0.71 25.20
CA ILE A 377 -2.45 0.68 25.54
C ILE A 377 -3.29 0.48 24.27
N GLU A 378 -2.96 1.19 23.19
CA GLU A 378 -3.58 1.01 21.87
C GLU A 378 -3.31 -0.38 21.31
N GLY A 379 -2.06 -0.86 21.39
CA GLY A 379 -1.70 -2.25 21.05
C GLY A 379 -2.57 -3.29 21.74
N VAL A 380 -2.73 -3.19 23.06
CA VAL A 380 -3.57 -4.11 23.83
C VAL A 380 -5.05 -3.97 23.51
N ARG A 381 -5.53 -2.74 23.28
CA ARG A 381 -6.93 -2.47 22.97
C ARG A 381 -7.33 -3.05 21.62
N GLU A 382 -6.52 -2.84 20.59
CA GLU A 382 -6.86 -3.19 19.20
C GLU A 382 -6.51 -4.65 18.86
N GLU A 383 -5.46 -5.20 19.46
CA GLU A 383 -4.86 -6.49 19.05
C GLU A 383 -4.57 -7.43 20.25
N GLY A 384 -5.12 -7.11 21.43
CA GLY A 384 -4.98 -7.93 22.64
C GLY A 384 -3.53 -8.11 23.11
N VAL A 385 -3.24 -9.26 23.73
CA VAL A 385 -1.90 -9.55 24.28
C VAL A 385 -0.82 -9.51 23.19
N ARG A 386 -1.14 -9.95 21.96
CA ARG A 386 -0.21 -9.92 20.82
C ARG A 386 0.18 -8.49 20.47
N GLY A 387 -0.80 -7.59 20.34
CA GLY A 387 -0.56 -6.17 20.11
C GLY A 387 0.26 -5.52 21.21
N GLY A 388 -0.04 -5.84 22.48
CA GLY A 388 0.74 -5.35 23.62
C GLY A 388 2.21 -5.76 23.58
N ILE A 389 2.50 -7.02 23.20
CA ILE A 389 3.88 -7.52 23.06
C ILE A 389 4.62 -6.78 21.94
N ILE A 390 3.98 -6.63 20.77
CA ILE A 390 4.59 -5.93 19.62
C ILE A 390 4.82 -4.45 19.95
N SER A 391 3.84 -3.80 20.57
CA SER A 391 3.96 -2.41 21.03
C SER A 391 5.04 -2.22 22.09
N GLY A 392 5.43 -3.27 22.83
CA GLY A 392 6.57 -3.25 23.74
C GLY A 392 7.89 -2.85 23.06
N LEU A 393 8.03 -3.04 21.74
CA LEU A 393 9.19 -2.57 20.97
C LEU A 393 9.36 -1.04 21.04
N ALA A 394 8.28 -0.29 21.30
CA ALA A 394 8.33 1.17 21.49
C ALA A 394 9.17 1.58 22.71
N LEU A 395 9.37 0.71 23.71
CA LEU A 395 10.27 0.96 24.85
C LEU A 395 11.72 1.20 24.42
N GLY A 396 12.17 0.53 23.35
CA GLY A 396 13.48 0.74 22.74
C GLY A 396 13.50 1.89 21.73
N GLY A 397 12.36 2.55 21.51
CA GLY A 397 12.20 3.65 20.57
C GLY A 397 11.91 3.25 19.13
N ILE A 398 11.58 1.98 18.86
CA ILE A 398 11.08 1.57 17.54
C ILE A 398 9.74 2.26 17.29
N GLY A 399 9.48 2.69 16.05
CA GLY A 399 8.21 3.32 15.70
C GLY A 399 7.10 2.28 15.69
N ILE A 400 6.15 2.39 16.61
CA ILE A 400 4.92 1.60 16.62
C ILE A 400 3.74 2.53 16.40
N GLN A 401 2.77 2.09 15.61
CA GLN A 401 1.49 2.79 15.45
C GLN A 401 0.39 1.75 15.39
N THR A 402 -0.54 1.79 16.33
CA THR A 402 -1.68 0.86 16.35
C THR A 402 -2.96 1.66 16.27
N TYR A 403 -3.61 1.59 15.13
CA TYR A 403 -4.90 2.22 14.92
C TYR A 403 -5.63 1.52 13.77
N GLU A 404 -6.94 1.41 13.90
CA GLU A 404 -7.80 1.10 12.77
C GLU A 404 -7.77 2.25 11.77
N THR A 405 -7.48 1.95 10.52
CA THR A 405 -7.57 2.97 9.49
C THR A 405 -9.03 3.32 9.25
N TYR A 406 -9.27 4.52 8.75
CA TYR A 406 -10.59 4.92 8.29
C TYR A 406 -11.16 3.98 7.20
N ALA A 407 -10.30 3.24 6.49
CA ALA A 407 -10.76 2.20 5.56
C ALA A 407 -11.14 0.89 6.24
N GLN A 408 -10.44 0.50 7.30
CA GLN A 408 -10.83 -0.64 8.13
C GLN A 408 -12.14 -0.34 8.85
N GLN A 409 -12.28 0.87 9.41
CA GLN A 409 -13.55 1.34 9.98
C GLN A 409 -14.67 1.38 8.94
N ARG A 410 -14.36 1.78 7.69
CA ARG A 410 -15.30 1.71 6.57
C ARG A 410 -15.64 0.28 6.16
N ALA A 411 -14.67 -0.61 6.11
CA ALA A 411 -14.85 -2.03 5.79
C ALA A 411 -15.69 -2.75 6.84
N ILE A 412 -15.45 -2.48 8.13
CA ILE A 412 -16.24 -2.99 9.25
C ILE A 412 -17.66 -2.44 9.18
N ALA A 413 -17.83 -1.12 9.04
CA ALA A 413 -19.15 -0.52 8.92
C ALA A 413 -19.90 -0.98 7.66
N PHE A 414 -19.18 -1.21 6.56
CA PHE A 414 -19.72 -1.81 5.35
C PHE A 414 -20.23 -3.22 5.62
N GLN A 415 -19.45 -4.05 6.30
CA GLN A 415 -19.85 -5.40 6.66
C GLN A 415 -21.02 -5.41 7.64
N GLU A 416 -21.03 -4.51 8.64
CA GLU A 416 -22.14 -4.35 9.59
C GLU A 416 -23.44 -3.95 8.87
N GLU A 417 -23.36 -3.06 7.88
CA GLU A 417 -24.54 -2.55 7.18
C GLU A 417 -25.02 -3.47 6.04
N THR A 418 -24.11 -4.22 5.40
CA THR A 418 -24.42 -5.01 4.19
C THR A 418 -24.39 -6.53 4.42
N GLY A 419 -23.74 -6.99 5.50
CA GLY A 419 -23.45 -8.40 5.75
C GLY A 419 -22.31 -8.99 4.91
N ILE A 420 -21.63 -8.18 4.08
CA ILE A 420 -20.61 -8.63 3.12
C ILE A 420 -19.22 -8.16 3.57
N GLU A 421 -18.21 -9.02 3.50
CA GLU A 421 -16.82 -8.62 3.78
C GLU A 421 -16.30 -7.69 2.68
N PHE A 422 -15.75 -6.54 3.07
CA PHE A 422 -15.28 -5.53 2.11
C PHE A 422 -14.00 -6.01 1.39
N ASP A 423 -14.00 -5.86 0.07
CA ASP A 423 -12.89 -6.26 -0.81
C ASP A 423 -12.53 -5.05 -1.66
N VAL A 424 -11.30 -4.56 -1.45
CA VAL A 424 -10.74 -3.39 -2.14
C VAL A 424 -10.59 -3.60 -3.64
N ASN A 425 -10.56 -4.85 -4.11
CA ASN A 425 -10.49 -5.18 -5.54
C ASN A 425 -11.89 -5.44 -6.13
N ASN A 426 -12.93 -5.44 -5.31
CA ASN A 426 -14.30 -5.65 -5.74
C ASN A 426 -14.99 -4.31 -5.98
N SER A 427 -15.20 -4.01 -7.24
CA SER A 427 -15.77 -2.75 -7.66
C SER A 427 -17.24 -2.55 -7.24
N GLY A 428 -17.98 -3.62 -6.97
CA GLY A 428 -19.34 -3.55 -6.41
C GLY A 428 -19.36 -3.14 -4.93
N HIS A 429 -18.33 -3.50 -4.16
CA HIS A 429 -18.21 -3.07 -2.77
C HIS A 429 -17.95 -1.56 -2.68
N TRP A 430 -17.15 -1.03 -3.60
CA TRP A 430 -16.96 0.41 -3.74
C TRP A 430 -18.25 1.15 -4.12
N ALA A 431 -19.07 0.59 -5.01
CA ALA A 431 -20.37 1.18 -5.38
C ALA A 431 -21.30 1.29 -4.17
N ILE A 432 -21.40 0.25 -3.34
CA ILE A 432 -22.23 0.25 -2.14
C ILE A 432 -21.71 1.25 -1.09
N LEU A 433 -20.38 1.35 -0.89
CA LEU A 433 -19.78 2.40 -0.03
C LEU A 433 -20.17 3.83 -0.46
N ARG A 434 -20.36 4.06 -1.77
CA ARG A 434 -20.67 5.38 -2.36
C ARG A 434 -22.14 5.74 -2.31
N THR A 435 -23.01 4.74 -2.30
CA THR A 435 -24.46 4.90 -2.52
C THR A 435 -25.29 4.63 -1.29
N ASN A 436 -24.77 3.85 -0.33
CA ASN A 436 -25.45 3.59 0.92
C ASN A 436 -25.51 4.86 1.77
N GLY A 437 -26.72 5.39 1.99
CA GLY A 437 -26.93 6.66 2.68
C GLY A 437 -26.30 6.73 4.08
N LYS A 438 -26.33 5.63 4.86
CA LYS A 438 -25.72 5.61 6.19
C LYS A 438 -24.20 5.59 6.13
N LEU A 439 -23.61 4.87 5.18
CA LEU A 439 -22.16 4.85 4.99
C LEU A 439 -21.65 6.21 4.48
N VAL A 440 -22.38 6.87 3.58
CA VAL A 440 -22.05 8.22 3.09
C VAL A 440 -22.20 9.28 4.16
N GLU A 441 -23.24 9.20 5.00
CA GLU A 441 -23.42 10.10 6.15
C GLU A 441 -22.28 9.94 7.16
N LYS A 442 -21.88 8.69 7.43
CA LYS A 442 -20.82 8.37 8.41
C LYS A 442 -19.42 8.71 7.89
N PHE A 443 -19.15 8.53 6.60
CA PHE A 443 -17.80 8.60 6.05
C PHE A 443 -17.53 9.71 5.02
N GLY A 444 -18.56 10.46 4.62
CA GLY A 444 -18.48 11.47 3.56
C GLY A 444 -18.44 10.87 2.15
N LYS A 445 -18.53 11.74 1.13
CA LYS A 445 -18.40 11.36 -0.29
C LYS A 445 -16.94 11.10 -0.65
N LEU A 446 -16.69 10.15 -1.55
CA LEU A 446 -15.34 9.87 -2.09
C LEU A 446 -14.85 11.03 -2.98
N GLY A 447 -13.53 11.12 -3.17
CA GLY A 447 -12.87 12.28 -3.81
C GLY A 447 -13.21 12.51 -5.29
N ASP A 448 -12.91 13.73 -5.78
CA ASP A 448 -13.39 14.30 -7.05
C ASP A 448 -13.05 13.49 -8.32
N GLN A 449 -11.85 12.88 -8.43
CA GLN A 449 -11.47 12.06 -9.60
C GLN A 449 -12.27 10.76 -9.71
N ALA A 450 -12.57 10.15 -8.56
CA ALA A 450 -13.47 9.01 -8.52
C ALA A 450 -14.87 9.47 -8.91
N GLN A 451 -15.35 10.61 -8.38
CA GLN A 451 -16.67 11.15 -8.69
C GLN A 451 -16.85 11.45 -10.19
N GLU A 452 -15.91 12.13 -10.86
CA GLU A 452 -15.97 12.40 -12.30
C GLU A 452 -16.00 11.11 -13.13
N THR A 453 -15.18 10.12 -12.75
CA THR A 453 -15.16 8.82 -13.42
C THR A 453 -16.46 8.06 -13.17
N GLN A 454 -17.05 8.19 -11.97
CA GLN A 454 -18.33 7.58 -11.63
C GLN A 454 -19.51 8.23 -12.34
N ASP A 455 -19.53 9.56 -12.44
CA ASP A 455 -20.60 10.30 -13.12
C ASP A 455 -20.62 9.92 -14.60
N PHE A 456 -19.45 9.86 -15.23
CA PHE A 456 -19.30 9.36 -16.60
C PHE A 456 -19.77 7.91 -16.75
N LEU A 457 -19.32 6.99 -15.88
CA LEU A 457 -19.74 5.58 -15.94
C LEU A 457 -21.24 5.41 -15.67
N THR A 458 -21.83 6.25 -14.82
CA THR A 458 -23.26 6.24 -14.53
C THR A 458 -24.06 6.72 -15.73
N GLU A 459 -23.62 7.79 -16.39
CA GLU A 459 -24.23 8.30 -17.62
C GLU A 459 -24.19 7.24 -18.73
N GLU A 460 -23.04 6.59 -18.93
CA GLU A 460 -22.89 5.53 -19.93
C GLU A 460 -23.67 4.25 -19.58
N MET A 461 -23.82 3.91 -18.31
CA MET A 461 -24.69 2.80 -17.92
C MET A 461 -26.16 3.09 -18.20
N ASN A 462 -26.59 4.33 -17.96
CA ASN A 462 -27.95 4.77 -18.26
C ASN A 462 -28.19 4.79 -19.77
N SER A 463 -27.20 5.21 -20.57
CA SER A 463 -27.30 5.21 -22.04
C SER A 463 -27.45 3.79 -22.61
N LEU A 464 -26.86 2.79 -21.95
CA LEU A 464 -26.96 1.36 -22.28
C LEU A 464 -28.18 0.66 -21.65
N GLU A 465 -29.05 1.40 -20.93
CA GLU A 465 -30.22 0.88 -20.20
C GLU A 465 -29.89 -0.26 -19.20
N LEU A 466 -28.64 -0.35 -18.75
CA LEU A 466 -28.17 -1.43 -17.87
C LEU A 466 -28.96 -1.49 -16.54
N PRO A 467 -29.21 -0.37 -15.83
CA PRO A 467 -30.01 -0.40 -14.60
C PRO A 467 -31.44 -0.91 -14.82
N GLY A 468 -32.09 -0.47 -15.90
CA GLY A 468 -33.45 -0.92 -16.23
C GLY A 468 -33.52 -2.40 -16.61
N MET A 469 -32.48 -2.94 -17.26
CA MET A 469 -32.35 -4.38 -17.49
C MET A 469 -32.12 -5.14 -16.18
N ALA A 470 -31.18 -4.69 -15.34
CA ALA A 470 -30.86 -5.32 -14.06
C ALA A 470 -32.08 -5.40 -13.13
N GLN A 471 -32.87 -4.33 -13.06
CA GLN A 471 -34.12 -4.30 -12.28
C GLN A 471 -35.14 -5.33 -12.78
N ARG A 472 -35.31 -5.46 -14.10
CA ARG A 472 -36.21 -6.48 -14.70
C ARG A 472 -35.73 -7.90 -14.45
N LEU A 473 -34.42 -8.12 -14.45
CA LEU A 473 -33.83 -9.41 -14.12
C LEU A 473 -34.09 -9.76 -12.64
N SER A 474 -33.94 -8.80 -11.73
CA SER A 474 -34.22 -9.00 -10.30
C SER A 474 -35.70 -9.20 -9.96
N SER A 475 -36.62 -8.61 -10.72
CA SER A 475 -38.06 -8.74 -10.49
C SER A 475 -38.64 -10.10 -10.90
N GLY A 476 -37.84 -10.97 -11.54
CA GLY A 476 -38.28 -12.30 -11.98
C GLY A 476 -39.28 -12.30 -13.14
N THR A 477 -39.56 -11.12 -13.73
CA THR A 477 -40.46 -10.91 -14.87
C THR A 477 -39.71 -10.76 -16.20
N ALA A 478 -38.42 -11.11 -16.22
CA ALA A 478 -37.57 -10.97 -17.39
C ALA A 478 -37.86 -12.05 -18.44
N ASP A 479 -38.22 -11.61 -19.66
CA ASP A 479 -38.16 -12.44 -20.86
C ASP A 479 -36.71 -12.93 -21.07
N PRO A 480 -36.47 -14.17 -21.55
CA PRO A 480 -35.15 -14.66 -21.96
C PRO A 480 -34.29 -13.65 -22.75
N LYS A 481 -34.91 -12.78 -23.55
CA LYS A 481 -34.23 -11.74 -24.33
C LYS A 481 -33.60 -10.63 -23.47
N VAL A 482 -34.06 -10.41 -22.23
CA VAL A 482 -33.48 -9.42 -21.32
C VAL A 482 -32.08 -9.86 -20.87
N TYR A 483 -31.84 -11.17 -20.68
CA TYR A 483 -30.53 -11.70 -20.32
C TYR A 483 -29.51 -11.52 -21.45
N SER A 484 -29.91 -11.78 -22.70
CA SER A 484 -29.05 -11.54 -23.87
C SER A 484 -28.77 -10.05 -24.08
N ASN A 485 -29.78 -9.19 -23.90
CA ASN A 485 -29.60 -7.74 -24.02
C ASN A 485 -28.71 -7.19 -22.91
N PHE A 486 -28.86 -7.67 -21.66
CA PHE A 486 -28.00 -7.27 -20.55
C PHE A 486 -26.56 -7.70 -20.80
N ARG A 487 -26.35 -8.93 -21.29
CA ARG A 487 -25.03 -9.40 -21.71
C ARG A 487 -24.42 -8.46 -22.74
N GLU A 488 -25.15 -8.13 -23.81
CA GLU A 488 -24.63 -7.25 -24.87
C GLU A 488 -24.30 -5.84 -24.36
N ALA A 489 -25.21 -5.24 -23.60
CA ALA A 489 -25.00 -3.94 -22.98
C ALA A 489 -23.82 -3.95 -21.98
N TRP A 490 -23.65 -5.03 -21.22
CA TRP A 490 -22.52 -5.19 -20.31
C TRP A 490 -21.20 -5.29 -21.06
N GLU A 491 -21.19 -5.99 -22.20
CA GLU A 491 -20.02 -6.14 -23.05
C GLU A 491 -19.58 -4.81 -23.68
N ASP A 492 -20.53 -3.93 -24.03
CA ASP A 492 -20.26 -2.54 -24.43
C ASP A 492 -19.71 -1.73 -23.27
N PHE A 493 -20.33 -1.85 -22.10
CA PHE A 493 -19.92 -1.14 -20.90
C PHE A 493 -18.52 -1.53 -20.41
N GLU A 494 -18.09 -2.79 -20.59
CA GLU A 494 -16.72 -3.24 -20.33
C GLU A 494 -15.67 -2.48 -21.16
N GLY A 495 -16.01 -2.11 -22.40
CA GLY A 495 -15.14 -1.28 -23.26
C GLY A 495 -14.99 0.15 -22.74
N ILE A 496 -16.07 0.72 -22.22
CA ILE A 496 -16.13 2.04 -21.59
C ILE A 496 -15.33 2.04 -20.28
N ARG A 497 -15.53 1.02 -19.43
CA ARG A 497 -14.76 0.80 -18.21
C ARG A 497 -13.27 0.67 -18.48
N ALA A 498 -12.88 -0.02 -19.55
CA ALA A 498 -11.47 -0.12 -19.96
C ALA A 498 -10.85 1.25 -20.26
N ASN A 499 -11.60 2.13 -20.93
CA ASN A 499 -11.16 3.48 -21.28
C ASN A 499 -11.01 4.35 -20.03
N SER A 500 -12.00 4.31 -19.13
CA SER A 500 -11.93 4.98 -17.83
C SER A 500 -10.75 4.49 -16.97
N ALA A 501 -10.52 3.17 -16.93
CA ALA A 501 -9.38 2.58 -16.23
C ALA A 501 -8.04 3.03 -16.82
N ALA A 502 -7.91 3.09 -18.14
CA ALA A 502 -6.69 3.57 -18.79
C ALA A 502 -6.43 5.06 -18.53
N ARG A 503 -7.47 5.91 -18.50
CA ARG A 503 -7.35 7.33 -18.14
C ARG A 503 -6.91 7.54 -16.69
N LEU A 504 -7.42 6.72 -15.77
CA LEU A 504 -6.95 6.70 -14.38
C LEU A 504 -5.49 6.24 -14.28
N ALA A 505 -5.10 5.21 -15.04
CA ALA A 505 -3.74 4.68 -15.02
C ALA A 505 -2.69 5.62 -15.62
N PHE A 506 -3.06 6.44 -16.60
CA PHE A 506 -2.13 7.30 -17.34
C PHE A 506 -2.17 8.79 -16.97
N GLY A 507 -3.13 9.21 -16.14
CA GLY A 507 -3.32 10.62 -15.77
C GLY A 507 -3.99 11.44 -16.88
N ARG A 508 -4.35 12.69 -16.56
CA ARG A 508 -5.16 13.58 -17.44
C ARG A 508 -4.45 14.01 -18.74
N ASP A 509 -3.13 13.89 -18.81
CA ASP A 509 -2.31 14.47 -19.88
C ASP A 509 -1.97 13.49 -21.02
N ARG A 510 -2.39 12.22 -20.92
CA ARG A 510 -2.07 11.18 -21.91
C ARG A 510 -3.33 10.48 -22.37
N GLU A 511 -3.55 10.42 -23.68
CA GLU A 511 -4.70 9.69 -24.20
C GLU A 511 -4.43 8.18 -24.18
N PRO A 512 -5.40 7.35 -23.73
CA PRO A 512 -5.28 5.90 -23.79
C PRO A 512 -5.01 5.35 -25.20
N SER A 513 -5.44 6.07 -26.23
CA SER A 513 -5.22 5.77 -27.64
C SER A 513 -3.74 5.82 -28.05
N ASP A 514 -2.87 6.47 -27.26
CA ASP A 514 -1.43 6.52 -27.55
C ASP A 514 -0.73 5.17 -27.30
N ASP A 515 -1.31 4.31 -26.45
CA ASP A 515 -0.76 2.98 -26.16
C ASP A 515 -1.15 1.96 -27.25
N PRO A 516 -0.17 1.38 -27.99
CA PRO A 516 -0.47 0.43 -29.07
C PRO A 516 -1.14 -0.87 -28.59
N ALA A 517 -0.85 -1.33 -27.37
CA ALA A 517 -1.49 -2.51 -26.81
C ALA A 517 -2.94 -2.22 -26.41
N PHE A 518 -3.20 -1.03 -25.85
CA PHE A 518 -4.56 -0.58 -25.53
C PHE A 518 -5.41 -0.35 -26.78
N ARG A 519 -4.86 0.26 -27.84
CA ARG A 519 -5.54 0.35 -29.14
C ARG A 519 -5.93 -1.01 -29.68
N ARG A 520 -4.99 -1.96 -29.69
CA ARG A 520 -5.26 -3.33 -30.15
C ARG A 520 -6.30 -4.04 -29.30
N TYR A 521 -6.33 -3.79 -27.99
CA TYR A 521 -7.39 -4.26 -27.12
C TYR A 521 -8.75 -3.68 -27.50
N GLN A 522 -8.84 -2.37 -27.78
CA GLN A 522 -10.09 -1.69 -28.19
C GLN A 522 -10.59 -2.12 -29.56
N GLU A 523 -9.70 -2.33 -30.53
CA GLU A 523 -10.02 -2.72 -31.93
C GLU A 523 -10.65 -4.11 -32.08
N ILE A 524 -10.58 -4.96 -31.05
CA ILE A 524 -11.25 -6.27 -31.08
C ILE A 524 -12.76 -6.04 -30.96
N ASP A 525 -13.46 -6.13 -32.10
CA ASP A 525 -14.91 -5.97 -32.22
C ASP A 525 -15.62 -7.34 -32.27
N ARG A 526 -16.64 -7.52 -31.43
CA ARG A 526 -17.48 -8.73 -31.42
C ARG A 526 -18.28 -8.93 -32.71
N ASN A 527 -18.48 -7.86 -33.49
CA ASN A 527 -19.24 -7.90 -34.73
C ASN A 527 -18.41 -8.30 -35.95
N ASP A 528 -17.09 -8.47 -35.79
CA ASP A 528 -16.21 -8.96 -36.85
C ASP A 528 -16.76 -10.28 -37.43
N PRO A 529 -16.87 -10.43 -38.76
CA PRO A 529 -17.34 -11.65 -39.41
C PRO A 529 -16.65 -12.93 -38.90
N LYS A 530 -15.38 -12.84 -38.42
CA LYS A 530 -14.67 -14.00 -37.86
C LYS A 530 -15.29 -14.56 -36.57
N TYR A 531 -16.17 -13.79 -35.91
CA TYR A 531 -16.88 -14.21 -34.69
C TYR A 531 -18.36 -14.46 -34.92
N LYS A 532 -18.88 -14.46 -36.15
CA LYS A 532 -20.32 -14.71 -36.39
C LYS A 532 -20.55 -16.07 -37.02
N ASP A 533 -21.54 -16.80 -36.52
CA ASP A 533 -22.08 -17.96 -37.20
C ASP A 533 -22.71 -17.50 -38.52
N PRO A 534 -22.30 -18.05 -39.67
CA PRO A 534 -22.73 -17.56 -40.98
C PRO A 534 -24.19 -17.94 -41.33
N VAL A 535 -24.85 -18.77 -40.51
CA VAL A 535 -26.22 -19.24 -40.70
C VAL A 535 -27.17 -18.61 -39.69
N THR A 536 -26.79 -18.56 -38.41
CA THR A 536 -27.63 -17.98 -37.35
C THR A 536 -27.32 -16.50 -37.08
N PHE A 537 -26.21 -15.98 -37.63
CA PHE A 537 -25.65 -14.65 -37.32
C PHE A 537 -25.32 -14.45 -35.83
N GLU A 538 -25.31 -15.53 -35.05
CA GLU A 538 -24.99 -15.51 -33.64
C GLU A 538 -23.48 -15.31 -33.43
N ILE A 539 -23.12 -14.55 -32.40
CA ILE A 539 -21.73 -14.25 -32.09
C ILE A 539 -21.11 -15.42 -31.31
N ASP A 540 -19.98 -15.97 -31.78
CA ASP A 540 -19.06 -16.80 -31.00
C ASP A 540 -18.31 -15.94 -29.99
N TYR A 541 -19.00 -15.61 -28.90
CA TYR A 541 -18.43 -14.92 -27.75
C TYR A 541 -17.23 -15.67 -27.14
N GLY A 542 -17.10 -16.98 -27.35
CA GLY A 542 -15.96 -17.75 -26.88
C GLY A 542 -14.68 -17.37 -27.64
N ALA A 543 -14.75 -17.29 -28.97
CA ALA A 543 -13.64 -16.83 -29.80
C ALA A 543 -13.32 -15.35 -29.58
N TYR A 544 -14.33 -14.49 -29.55
CA TYR A 544 -14.16 -13.06 -29.28
C TYR A 544 -13.47 -12.79 -27.94
N ARG A 545 -13.87 -13.48 -26.87
CA ARG A 545 -13.28 -13.25 -25.54
C ARG A 545 -11.87 -13.80 -25.38
N ARG A 546 -11.51 -14.91 -26.02
CA ARG A 546 -10.11 -15.38 -26.02
C ARG A 546 -9.16 -14.33 -26.61
N ASP A 547 -9.55 -13.69 -27.71
CA ASP A 547 -8.75 -12.63 -28.32
C ASP A 547 -8.69 -11.39 -27.41
N LYS A 548 -9.79 -11.01 -26.75
CA LYS A 548 -9.83 -9.90 -25.77
C LYS A 548 -8.95 -10.18 -24.55
N ASP A 549 -9.03 -11.38 -23.95
CA ASP A 549 -8.25 -11.74 -22.76
C ASP A 549 -6.75 -11.77 -23.09
N ALA A 550 -6.37 -12.36 -24.23
CA ALA A 550 -4.99 -12.36 -24.70
C ALA A 550 -4.45 -10.96 -25.04
N ALA A 551 -5.33 -10.01 -25.39
CA ALA A 551 -4.97 -8.61 -25.55
C ALA A 551 -4.90 -7.89 -24.20
N PHE A 552 -5.76 -8.23 -23.25
CA PHE A 552 -5.78 -7.67 -21.89
C PHE A 552 -4.48 -8.00 -21.14
N GLU A 553 -3.99 -9.24 -21.21
CA GLU A 553 -2.73 -9.67 -20.61
C GLU A 553 -1.51 -8.88 -21.11
N LYS A 554 -1.61 -8.29 -22.31
CA LYS A 554 -0.56 -7.47 -22.94
C LYS A 554 -0.67 -5.99 -22.59
N LEU A 555 -1.71 -5.56 -21.87
CA LEU A 555 -1.87 -4.19 -21.41
C LEU A 555 -0.81 -3.84 -20.37
N HIS A 556 -0.50 -2.55 -20.23
CA HIS A 556 0.38 -2.07 -19.17
C HIS A 556 -0.17 -2.46 -17.78
N PRO A 557 0.66 -2.93 -16.83
CA PRO A 557 0.19 -3.39 -15.51
C PRO A 557 -0.68 -2.39 -14.75
N ALA A 558 -0.36 -1.09 -14.87
CA ALA A 558 -1.16 -0.03 -14.26
C ALA A 558 -2.61 0.05 -14.83
N ILE A 559 -2.81 -0.27 -16.11
CA ILE A 559 -4.16 -0.34 -16.69
C ILE A 559 -4.89 -1.58 -16.16
N GLN A 560 -4.20 -2.72 -16.07
CA GLN A 560 -4.78 -3.95 -15.52
C GLN A 560 -5.22 -3.76 -14.07
N GLU A 561 -4.41 -3.08 -13.27
CA GLU A 561 -4.71 -2.73 -11.87
C GLU A 561 -5.85 -1.71 -11.77
N ALA A 562 -5.84 -0.65 -12.58
CA ALA A 562 -6.94 0.33 -12.63
C ALA A 562 -8.27 -0.30 -13.09
N PHE A 563 -8.22 -1.34 -13.91
CA PHE A 563 -9.40 -2.08 -14.37
C PHE A 563 -10.15 -2.76 -13.21
N LEU A 564 -9.42 -3.21 -12.19
CA LEU A 564 -9.99 -3.78 -10.96
C LEU A 564 -10.65 -2.70 -10.09
N GLN A 565 -10.22 -1.44 -10.22
CA GLN A 565 -10.72 -0.31 -9.44
C GLN A 565 -11.97 0.35 -10.08
N VAL A 566 -12.18 0.16 -11.38
CA VAL A 566 -13.28 0.75 -12.14
C VAL A 566 -14.41 -0.26 -12.33
N GLY A 567 -15.51 -0.13 -11.59
CA GLY A 567 -16.71 -0.98 -11.70
C GLY A 567 -17.96 -0.29 -12.19
N ALA A 568 -19.04 -1.06 -12.26
CA ALA A 568 -20.39 -0.53 -12.38
C ALA A 568 -20.78 0.27 -11.13
N PRO A 569 -21.14 1.57 -11.26
CA PRO A 569 -21.61 2.37 -10.13
C PRO A 569 -22.96 1.91 -9.57
N ASP A 570 -23.81 1.26 -10.37
CA ASP A 570 -25.11 0.73 -9.93
C ASP A 570 -24.95 -0.66 -9.27
N PRO A 571 -25.38 -0.84 -8.00
CA PRO A 571 -25.23 -2.11 -7.28
C PRO A 571 -26.00 -3.28 -7.89
N GLU A 572 -27.15 -3.02 -8.52
CA GLU A 572 -27.99 -4.04 -9.13
C GLU A 572 -27.37 -4.53 -10.45
N VAL A 573 -26.84 -3.59 -11.24
CA VAL A 573 -26.05 -3.92 -12.43
C VAL A 573 -24.78 -4.68 -12.04
N ALA A 574 -24.07 -4.26 -10.99
CA ALA A 574 -22.86 -4.95 -10.52
C ALA A 574 -23.15 -6.41 -10.11
N ARG A 575 -24.29 -6.66 -9.46
CA ARG A 575 -24.74 -8.01 -9.11
C ARG A 575 -25.00 -8.87 -10.35
N TRP A 576 -25.75 -8.36 -11.32
CA TRP A 576 -26.06 -9.10 -12.55
C TRP A 576 -24.85 -9.28 -13.47
N ALA A 577 -23.94 -8.31 -13.48
CA ALA A 577 -22.63 -8.43 -14.10
C ALA A 577 -21.80 -9.55 -13.49
N THR A 578 -21.81 -9.68 -12.16
CA THR A 578 -21.12 -10.78 -11.46
C THR A 578 -21.72 -12.13 -11.86
N ALA A 579 -23.06 -12.24 -11.89
CA ALA A 579 -23.74 -13.46 -12.35
C ALA A 579 -23.37 -13.80 -13.80
N TYR A 580 -23.31 -12.81 -14.68
CA TYR A 580 -22.86 -12.97 -16.06
C TYR A 580 -21.39 -13.41 -16.16
N ILE A 581 -20.50 -12.84 -15.36
CA ILE A 581 -19.08 -13.24 -15.31
C ILE A 581 -18.92 -14.70 -14.87
N VAL A 582 -19.71 -15.14 -13.88
CA VAL A 582 -19.75 -16.55 -13.46
C VAL A 582 -20.22 -17.43 -14.62
N ALA A 583 -21.33 -17.08 -15.27
CA ALA A 583 -21.82 -17.80 -16.45
C ALA A 583 -20.76 -17.89 -17.56
N ARG A 584 -20.04 -16.80 -17.81
CA ARG A 584 -18.95 -16.73 -18.78
C ARG A 584 -17.80 -17.67 -18.44
N ASN A 585 -17.39 -17.73 -17.18
CA ASN A 585 -16.33 -18.63 -16.72
C ASN A 585 -16.75 -20.09 -16.88
N LEU A 586 -17.98 -20.43 -16.49
CA LEU A 586 -18.55 -21.76 -16.72
C LEU A 586 -18.55 -22.13 -18.21
N ARG A 587 -18.87 -21.17 -19.10
CA ARG A 587 -18.83 -21.39 -20.55
C ARG A 587 -17.39 -21.59 -21.06
N ARG A 588 -16.40 -20.91 -20.48
CA ARG A 588 -14.99 -21.13 -20.81
C ARG A 588 -14.54 -22.53 -20.41
N ASP A 589 -14.90 -22.96 -19.21
CA ASP A 589 -14.56 -24.29 -18.68
C ASP A 589 -15.27 -25.39 -19.51
N LEU A 590 -16.50 -25.12 -19.97
CA LEU A 590 -17.20 -25.97 -20.94
C LEU A 590 -16.40 -26.18 -22.23
N TYR A 591 -15.83 -25.11 -22.80
CA TYR A 591 -15.03 -25.17 -24.04
C TYR A 591 -13.59 -25.66 -23.83
N ALA A 592 -13.13 -25.77 -22.58
CA ALA A 592 -11.88 -26.44 -22.26
C ALA A 592 -12.01 -27.97 -22.38
N MET A 593 -13.24 -28.49 -22.35
CA MET A 593 -13.54 -29.90 -22.62
C MET A 593 -13.80 -30.14 -24.11
N SER A 594 -13.59 -31.39 -24.54
CA SER A 594 -13.98 -31.80 -25.89
C SER A 594 -15.48 -32.10 -25.92
N LYS A 595 -16.19 -31.53 -26.90
CA LYS A 595 -17.62 -31.78 -27.14
C LYS A 595 -17.87 -33.20 -27.65
N TRP A 596 -16.91 -33.75 -28.38
CA TRP A 596 -17.00 -35.06 -29.03
C TRP A 596 -15.98 -36.04 -28.44
N ARG A 597 -16.46 -37.24 -28.13
CA ARG A 597 -15.63 -38.37 -27.68
C ARG A 597 -14.59 -38.71 -28.75
N GLY A 598 -13.33 -38.83 -28.34
CA GLY A 598 -12.23 -39.19 -29.25
C GLY A 598 -11.56 -38.00 -29.97
N LEU A 599 -12.06 -36.78 -29.80
CA LEU A 599 -11.38 -35.55 -30.22
C LEU A 599 -10.74 -34.86 -29.01
N THR A 600 -9.61 -34.19 -29.22
CA THR A 600 -9.10 -33.21 -28.24
C THR A 600 -9.98 -31.94 -28.26
N PRO A 601 -9.96 -31.11 -27.20
CA PRO A 601 -10.68 -29.83 -27.20
C PRO A 601 -10.31 -28.94 -28.39
N GLU A 602 -9.04 -28.94 -28.80
CA GLU A 602 -8.57 -28.18 -29.97
C GLU A 602 -9.14 -28.74 -31.28
N GLN A 603 -9.16 -30.06 -31.45
CA GLN A 603 -9.74 -30.70 -32.63
C GLN A 603 -11.26 -30.52 -32.70
N SER A 604 -11.93 -30.54 -31.54
CA SER A 604 -13.37 -30.25 -31.45
C SER A 604 -13.66 -28.82 -31.90
N ARG A 605 -12.81 -27.84 -31.54
CA ARG A 605 -12.91 -26.45 -32.01
C ARG A 605 -12.63 -26.31 -33.50
N GLN A 606 -11.58 -26.97 -34.00
CA GLN A 606 -11.26 -26.99 -35.42
C GLN A 606 -12.41 -27.57 -36.25
N LEU A 607 -13.08 -28.61 -35.73
CA LEU A 607 -14.25 -29.20 -36.36
C LEU A 607 -15.46 -28.25 -36.35
N ASP A 608 -15.71 -27.53 -35.26
CA ASP A 608 -16.78 -26.52 -35.22
C ASP A 608 -16.49 -25.39 -36.23
N GLN A 609 -15.28 -24.84 -36.28
CA GLN A 609 -14.87 -23.82 -37.27
C GLN A 609 -14.96 -24.32 -38.72
N PHE A 610 -14.46 -25.53 -38.97
CA PHE A 610 -14.55 -26.17 -40.28
C PHE A 610 -16.00 -26.38 -40.71
N SER A 611 -16.89 -26.74 -39.78
CA SER A 611 -18.33 -26.87 -40.06
C SER A 611 -18.97 -25.55 -40.48
N LEU A 612 -18.55 -24.42 -39.89
CA LEU A 612 -19.00 -23.07 -40.27
C LEU A 612 -18.53 -22.74 -41.69
N GLU A 613 -17.24 -22.95 -41.97
CA GLU A 613 -16.65 -22.66 -43.29
C GLU A 613 -17.31 -23.48 -44.41
N VAL A 614 -17.58 -24.77 -44.18
CA VAL A 614 -18.28 -25.63 -45.16
C VAL A 614 -19.68 -25.08 -45.46
N ARG A 615 -20.42 -24.64 -44.43
CA ARG A 615 -21.77 -24.10 -44.59
C ARG A 615 -21.79 -22.74 -45.27
N GLU A 616 -20.78 -21.91 -45.03
CA GLU A 616 -20.63 -20.60 -45.67
C GLU A 616 -20.21 -20.73 -47.14
N ARG A 617 -19.25 -21.61 -47.45
CA ARG A 617 -18.71 -21.77 -48.80
C ARG A 617 -19.58 -22.61 -49.71
N ALA A 618 -20.38 -23.55 -49.19
CA ALA A 618 -21.21 -24.41 -50.03
C ALA A 618 -22.20 -23.62 -50.93
N PRO A 619 -22.94 -22.60 -50.44
CA PRO A 619 -23.76 -21.74 -51.29
C PRO A 619 -22.94 -20.94 -52.32
N GLN A 620 -21.77 -20.41 -51.92
CA GLN A 620 -20.91 -19.62 -52.80
C GLN A 620 -20.36 -20.48 -53.95
N ILE A 621 -19.94 -21.71 -53.66
CA ILE A 621 -19.45 -22.69 -54.64
C ILE A 621 -20.60 -23.14 -55.55
N ALA A 622 -21.82 -23.33 -55.01
CA ALA A 622 -23.00 -23.65 -55.82
C ALA A 622 -23.29 -22.55 -56.86
N LEU A 623 -23.20 -21.28 -56.45
CA LEU A 623 -23.36 -20.11 -57.30
C LEU A 623 -22.29 -20.03 -58.40
N GLN A 624 -21.02 -20.28 -58.06
CA GLN A 624 -19.91 -20.27 -59.02
C GLN A 624 -20.01 -21.38 -60.07
N LEU A 625 -20.49 -22.57 -59.69
CA LEU A 625 -20.60 -23.73 -60.57
C LEU A 625 -21.94 -23.78 -61.34
N GLY A 626 -22.88 -22.88 -61.03
CA GLY A 626 -24.21 -22.85 -61.65
C GLY A 626 -25.05 -24.11 -61.40
N ARG A 627 -24.74 -24.88 -60.34
CA ARG A 627 -25.45 -26.13 -59.97
C ARG A 627 -25.45 -26.33 -58.46
N THR A 628 -26.40 -27.12 -57.96
CA THR A 628 -26.41 -27.52 -56.56
C THR A 628 -25.19 -28.40 -56.23
N VAL A 629 -24.57 -28.14 -55.08
CA VAL A 629 -23.47 -28.95 -54.54
C VAL A 629 -23.86 -29.50 -53.17
N LYS A 630 -23.48 -30.75 -52.89
CA LYS A 630 -23.71 -31.36 -51.57
C LYS A 630 -22.66 -30.85 -50.59
N GLN A 631 -23.07 -30.51 -49.37
CA GLN A 631 -22.15 -30.07 -48.32
C GLN A 631 -21.05 -31.11 -48.00
N ALA A 632 -21.34 -32.41 -48.16
CA ALA A 632 -20.35 -33.47 -48.00
C ALA A 632 -19.20 -33.38 -49.03
N ASP A 633 -19.51 -33.03 -50.28
CA ASP A 633 -18.51 -32.89 -51.33
C ASP A 633 -17.67 -31.62 -51.13
N VAL A 634 -18.31 -30.55 -50.65
CA VAL A 634 -17.64 -29.30 -50.26
C VAL A 634 -16.73 -29.52 -49.04
N ALA A 635 -17.19 -30.28 -48.05
CA ALA A 635 -16.38 -30.64 -46.88
C ALA A 635 -15.12 -31.40 -47.28
N ARG A 636 -15.23 -32.45 -48.10
CA ARG A 636 -14.05 -33.19 -48.56
C ARG A 636 -13.07 -32.31 -49.32
N TYR A 637 -13.56 -31.46 -50.22
CA TYR A 637 -12.73 -30.51 -50.96
C TYR A 637 -11.99 -29.52 -50.04
N LEU A 638 -12.68 -28.91 -49.07
CA LEU A 638 -12.07 -27.96 -48.15
C LEU A 638 -11.07 -28.62 -47.20
N ALA A 639 -11.39 -29.82 -46.69
CA ALA A 639 -10.49 -30.58 -45.82
C ALA A 639 -9.21 -31.03 -46.57
N GLU A 640 -9.31 -31.40 -47.85
CA GLU A 640 -8.15 -31.68 -48.69
C GLU A 640 -7.27 -30.45 -48.89
N GLN A 641 -7.86 -29.27 -49.13
CA GLN A 641 -7.10 -28.03 -49.24
C GLN A 641 -6.37 -27.63 -47.95
N GLN A 642 -6.98 -27.94 -46.79
CA GLN A 642 -6.42 -27.62 -45.48
C GLN A 642 -5.45 -28.68 -44.95
N GLY A 643 -5.27 -29.81 -45.66
CA GLY A 643 -4.43 -30.92 -45.22
C GLY A 643 -5.00 -31.68 -44.01
N THR A 644 -6.31 -31.58 -43.77
CA THR A 644 -7.02 -32.12 -42.60
C THR A 644 -8.18 -33.04 -43.00
N PRO A 645 -7.97 -34.08 -43.84
CA PRO A 645 -9.03 -34.91 -44.40
C PRO A 645 -9.94 -35.56 -43.34
N GLY A 646 -9.43 -35.79 -42.12
CA GLY A 646 -10.21 -36.29 -41.00
C GLY A 646 -11.39 -35.38 -40.58
N LEU A 647 -11.28 -34.06 -40.74
CA LEU A 647 -12.36 -33.13 -40.36
C LEU A 647 -13.60 -33.28 -41.26
N ALA A 648 -13.42 -33.62 -42.55
CA ALA A 648 -14.53 -33.87 -43.46
C ALA A 648 -15.36 -35.08 -43.04
N GLU A 649 -14.72 -36.17 -42.66
CA GLU A 649 -15.43 -37.39 -42.25
C GLU A 649 -16.15 -37.21 -40.90
N TRP A 650 -15.57 -36.43 -39.98
CA TRP A 650 -16.27 -36.00 -38.76
C TRP A 650 -17.49 -35.11 -39.10
N PHE A 651 -17.34 -34.11 -39.96
CA PHE A 651 -18.46 -33.26 -40.38
C PHE A 651 -19.61 -34.05 -41.02
N ILE A 652 -19.29 -35.02 -41.89
CA ILE A 652 -20.26 -35.88 -42.57
C ILE A 652 -20.93 -36.83 -41.57
N GLY A 653 -20.17 -37.47 -40.70
CA GLY A 653 -20.70 -38.37 -39.68
C GLY A 653 -21.66 -37.67 -38.72
N LEU A 654 -21.32 -36.46 -38.29
CA LEU A 654 -22.14 -35.66 -37.37
C LEU A 654 -23.41 -35.05 -38.02
N GLN A 655 -23.68 -35.30 -39.31
CA GLN A 655 -24.99 -34.97 -39.89
C GLN A 655 -26.09 -35.90 -39.36
N SER A 656 -25.75 -37.12 -38.97
CA SER A 656 -26.67 -38.09 -38.37
C SER A 656 -26.95 -37.75 -36.91
N SER A 657 -28.23 -37.72 -36.50
CA SER A 657 -28.61 -37.58 -35.09
C SER A 657 -28.05 -38.72 -34.24
N THR A 658 -28.19 -39.98 -34.69
CA THR A 658 -27.68 -41.16 -33.98
C THR A 658 -26.16 -41.10 -33.77
N THR A 659 -25.40 -40.70 -34.78
CA THR A 659 -23.93 -40.59 -34.66
C THR A 659 -23.51 -39.43 -33.76
N ARG A 660 -24.23 -38.29 -33.78
CA ARG A 660 -24.00 -37.22 -32.80
C ARG A 660 -24.24 -37.69 -31.38
N ASP A 661 -25.23 -38.55 -31.19
CA ASP A 661 -25.62 -39.04 -29.86
C ASP A 661 -24.58 -40.02 -29.30
N GLU A 662 -24.07 -40.93 -30.13
CA GLU A 662 -23.01 -41.88 -29.76
C GLU A 662 -21.66 -41.21 -29.53
N MET A 663 -21.35 -40.17 -30.31
CA MET A 663 -20.05 -39.50 -30.29
C MET A 663 -19.98 -38.34 -29.29
N ARG A 664 -21.05 -38.00 -28.57
CA ARG A 664 -21.02 -36.89 -27.60
C ARG A 664 -20.21 -37.25 -26.36
N ASN A 665 -19.41 -36.32 -25.86
CA ASN A 665 -18.67 -36.53 -24.61
C ASN A 665 -19.62 -36.47 -23.40
N VAL A 666 -19.56 -37.49 -22.53
CA VAL A 666 -20.37 -37.59 -21.30
C VAL A 666 -20.02 -36.48 -20.31
N GLU A 667 -18.74 -36.15 -20.12
CA GLU A 667 -18.31 -35.07 -19.21
C GLU A 667 -18.87 -33.71 -19.66
N TYR A 668 -18.86 -33.47 -20.97
CA TYR A 668 -19.44 -32.26 -21.56
C TYR A 668 -20.95 -32.15 -21.32
N GLN A 669 -21.67 -33.28 -21.38
CA GLN A 669 -23.11 -33.31 -21.09
C GLN A 669 -23.42 -33.11 -19.61
N LEU A 670 -22.68 -33.79 -18.72
CA LEU A 670 -22.83 -33.66 -17.27
C LEU A 670 -22.56 -32.22 -16.83
N PHE A 671 -21.52 -31.59 -17.35
CA PHE A 671 -21.21 -30.21 -17.05
C PHE A 671 -22.33 -29.24 -17.46
N LEU A 672 -22.95 -29.44 -18.63
CA LEU A 672 -24.11 -28.66 -19.04
C LEU A 672 -25.31 -28.87 -18.11
N ALA A 673 -25.56 -30.11 -17.67
CA ALA A 673 -26.65 -30.42 -16.75
C ALA A 673 -26.43 -29.76 -15.37
N GLU A 674 -25.23 -29.91 -14.79
CA GLU A 674 -24.87 -29.39 -13.47
C GLU A 674 -24.85 -27.86 -13.40
N ASN A 675 -24.48 -27.21 -14.51
CA ASN A 675 -24.32 -25.76 -14.58
C ASN A 675 -25.46 -25.03 -15.30
N ALA A 676 -26.58 -25.72 -15.56
CA ALA A 676 -27.75 -25.14 -16.22
C ALA A 676 -28.26 -23.84 -15.56
N PRO A 677 -28.38 -23.73 -14.22
CA PRO A 677 -28.84 -22.49 -13.58
C PRO A 677 -27.93 -21.28 -13.84
N GLY A 678 -26.63 -21.51 -14.05
CA GLY A 678 -25.66 -20.45 -14.34
C GLY A 678 -25.52 -20.15 -15.84
N LEU A 679 -25.62 -21.17 -16.69
CA LEU A 679 -25.36 -21.05 -18.12
C LEU A 679 -26.60 -20.73 -18.94
N GLN A 680 -27.73 -21.37 -18.65
CA GLN A 680 -28.96 -21.27 -19.45
C GLN A 680 -29.51 -19.85 -19.55
N PRO A 681 -29.54 -19.02 -18.48
CA PRO A 681 -30.08 -17.67 -18.58
C PRO A 681 -29.30 -16.78 -19.56
N PHE A 682 -27.97 -16.87 -19.57
CA PHE A 682 -27.12 -16.01 -20.41
C PHE A 682 -26.72 -16.64 -21.76
N TYR A 683 -26.85 -17.96 -21.88
CA TYR A 683 -26.49 -18.74 -23.06
C TYR A 683 -27.56 -19.81 -23.38
N PRO A 684 -28.80 -19.39 -23.70
CA PRO A 684 -29.89 -20.33 -23.98
C PRO A 684 -29.58 -21.25 -25.17
N ASP A 685 -28.77 -20.80 -26.11
CA ASP A 685 -28.42 -21.54 -27.34
C ASP A 685 -27.61 -22.82 -27.07
N LEU A 686 -27.00 -22.93 -25.89
CA LEU A 686 -26.34 -24.18 -25.44
C LEU A 686 -27.35 -25.28 -25.12
N TYR A 687 -28.63 -24.93 -24.95
CA TYR A 687 -29.71 -25.78 -24.45
C TYR A 687 -30.83 -25.87 -25.49
N SER A 688 -30.60 -26.60 -26.58
CA SER A 688 -31.69 -26.94 -27.51
C SER A 688 -32.75 -27.82 -26.84
N GLN A 689 -33.99 -27.82 -27.34
CA GLN A 689 -35.09 -28.64 -26.79
C GLN A 689 -34.70 -30.13 -26.67
N ALA A 690 -34.10 -30.70 -27.72
CA ALA A 690 -33.59 -32.07 -27.71
C ALA A 690 -32.37 -32.30 -26.79
N SER A 691 -31.67 -31.25 -26.36
CA SER A 691 -30.59 -31.33 -25.36
C SER A 691 -31.15 -31.24 -23.94
N LEU A 692 -32.18 -30.42 -23.72
CA LEU A 692 -32.90 -30.24 -22.45
C LEU A 692 -33.68 -31.50 -22.04
N GLU A 693 -34.36 -32.17 -22.98
CA GLU A 693 -35.07 -33.46 -22.74
C GLU A 693 -34.12 -34.57 -22.28
N ARG A 694 -32.87 -34.56 -22.75
CA ARG A 694 -31.88 -35.60 -22.47
C ARG A 694 -31.12 -35.45 -21.17
N ILE A 695 -30.89 -34.21 -20.73
CA ILE A 695 -30.28 -33.93 -19.42
C ILE A 695 -31.33 -33.90 -18.30
N GLY A 696 -32.57 -34.29 -18.59
CA GLY A 696 -33.65 -34.44 -17.61
C GLY A 696 -34.24 -33.12 -17.11
N LEU A 697 -34.06 -32.01 -17.85
CA LEU A 697 -34.56 -30.68 -17.46
C LEU A 697 -35.97 -30.38 -17.98
N ILE A 698 -36.49 -31.16 -18.93
CA ILE A 698 -37.88 -31.15 -19.41
C ILE A 698 -38.30 -32.59 -19.72
N GLU A 699 -39.57 -32.95 -19.49
CA GLU A 699 -40.08 -34.30 -19.73
C GLU A 699 -40.29 -34.57 -21.24
N GLY A 700 -39.64 -35.60 -21.75
CA GLY A 700 -39.87 -36.20 -23.08
C GLY A 700 -39.93 -37.73 -22.96
N GLU A 701 -40.62 -38.40 -23.89
CA GLU A 701 -40.95 -39.84 -23.83
C GLU A 701 -39.75 -40.75 -23.48
N GLU A 702 -40.02 -41.71 -22.59
CA GLU A 702 -39.04 -42.63 -22.00
C GLU A 702 -38.24 -43.43 -23.04
N LEU A 703 -36.91 -43.30 -23.01
CA LEU A 703 -36.00 -44.30 -23.58
C LEU A 703 -35.74 -45.40 -22.54
N PRO A 704 -35.86 -46.69 -22.90
CA PRO A 704 -35.75 -47.79 -21.95
C PRO A 704 -34.28 -47.98 -21.54
N GLY A 705 -33.94 -47.71 -20.27
CA GLY A 705 -32.71 -48.26 -19.69
C GLY A 705 -31.97 -47.50 -18.58
N ILE A 706 -32.44 -46.37 -18.07
CA ILE A 706 -31.76 -45.67 -16.97
C ILE A 706 -32.77 -45.38 -15.87
N GLN A 707 -32.58 -45.98 -14.68
CA GLN A 707 -33.40 -45.67 -13.51
C GLN A 707 -33.06 -44.26 -12.99
N PRO A 708 -34.06 -43.42 -12.70
CA PRO A 708 -33.83 -42.10 -12.14
C PRO A 708 -33.29 -42.20 -10.71
N VAL A 709 -32.21 -41.48 -10.40
CA VAL A 709 -31.81 -41.20 -9.03
C VAL A 709 -32.81 -40.21 -8.45
N GLN A 710 -33.41 -40.54 -7.30
CA GLN A 710 -34.37 -39.65 -6.65
C GLN A 710 -33.74 -38.29 -6.32
N PRO A 711 -34.46 -37.18 -6.53
CA PRO A 711 -33.99 -35.86 -6.12
C PRO A 711 -33.84 -35.81 -4.60
N VAL A 712 -32.66 -35.40 -4.13
CA VAL A 712 -32.45 -34.99 -2.75
C VAL A 712 -33.25 -33.70 -2.54
N ALA A 713 -34.11 -33.69 -1.52
CA ALA A 713 -34.99 -32.57 -1.22
C ALA A 713 -34.20 -31.25 -1.03
N PRO A 714 -34.73 -30.11 -1.50
CA PRO A 714 -34.11 -28.82 -1.29
C PRO A 714 -34.03 -28.49 0.20
N VAL A 715 -32.85 -28.08 0.66
CA VAL A 715 -32.64 -27.52 2.00
C VAL A 715 -33.39 -26.19 2.06
N GLU A 716 -34.36 -26.07 2.97
CA GLU A 716 -35.14 -24.84 3.18
C GLU A 716 -34.23 -23.66 3.56
N PRO A 717 -34.53 -22.44 3.06
CA PRO A 717 -33.86 -21.24 3.51
C PRO A 717 -34.22 -20.92 4.96
N LEU A 718 -33.20 -20.76 5.81
CA LEU A 718 -33.34 -20.30 7.20
C LEU A 718 -33.96 -18.89 7.23
N VAL A 719 -35.17 -18.78 7.78
CA VAL A 719 -35.86 -17.51 8.11
C VAL A 719 -35.51 -17.11 9.56
N PRO A 720 -35.33 -15.81 9.86
CA PRO A 720 -34.79 -15.33 11.12
C PRO A 720 -35.82 -15.37 12.26
N VAL A 721 -35.38 -15.75 13.46
CA VAL A 721 -36.19 -15.64 14.68
C VAL A 721 -35.66 -14.48 15.52
N GLY A 722 -36.44 -13.40 15.56
CA GLY A 722 -36.32 -12.38 16.58
C GLY A 722 -36.99 -12.82 17.89
N GLY A 723 -36.35 -12.44 19.00
CA GLY A 723 -37.01 -11.95 20.21
C GLY A 723 -37.57 -12.96 21.21
N ARG A 724 -36.77 -13.24 22.25
CA ARG A 724 -37.11 -12.85 23.63
C ARG A 724 -35.86 -12.40 24.36
#